data_AF-A0AAV6Y6F6-F1
#
_entry.id   AF-A0AAV6Y6F6-F1
#
_cell.length_a   1.000
_cell.length_b   1.000
_cell.length_c   1.000
_cell.angle_alpha   90.00
_cell.angle_beta   90.00
_cell.angle_gamma   90.00
#
_symmetry.space_group_name_H-M   'P 1'
#
loop_
_entity.id
_entity.type
_entity.pdbx_description
1 polymer ?
#
loop_
_entity_poly.entity_id
_entity_poly.type
_entity_poly.pdbx_seq_one_letter_code
_entity_poly.pdbx_strand_id
1 'polypeptide(L)'
;MAELLSDPRRPTEDFLSGSSPAATFSHGFGRSVSDQLPEAAGEGGGTVHVAVGKSVEKTVSLLQWSFSTFRGQEICLLHVHRPSPLIPTLLGKLPARQANPEMVAAFRYKEREETMKLLSTYLITCSRSKVEASVLTTEADEVKKGIVNLVNVHSIRKLVVGAIPDFIKGKKSSCKASHTAKHAPSYCEMWFVNKGKLIWTRQASQSSRVILPNHQLATHNADTSETGITLSSRVQCIQNSCDPHNSQNVSSSTSAESEEEFQLAEVEVDELNDEAYLEQKKLVAEAVEALNKVKALEMAHSREIKLRTDAEIVLRITIQEQEKLLRERQKITHQLQKTIRCIALLDSRAHEANCRREEVSSELKLIQASIATLRKEKQKLQVQKIEAIRWLDRWKSHEQWDDANERFMGDISELPEFLLSDLEGATCNFSENFKIGRGGYGIVYKGEMLNKTVAIKKLHSYNMPRQTDFHKKVQVLGKLRHTHLVELIGVCSESWLLVYEYLPGGSLHNYLSNNNNISTLNWKIRARIVADIASALLFLHSFRPKKIVHGNLKPENLLLDSENRCKISDYSDHMLTASQAFRCPSFRHCSGSNGAYLYTDPECNRTGAPTYKSDIYSFGLIVLQLVTGKHLGGLVGEVRRAVANGKVTSVLDSSAGEWSTYVGRRLVELGLRCCECNSRDRPELTQSLVKELEHLPFLEEQTVPSFFLCPILQEIMHDPQVAADGFTYEGEALRGWLDDNHQTSPMTNLKLTHLNPTPNHSLRLAIHDWLSNLQINPSL
;
A
#
# COMPACT_ATOMS: atom_id res chain seq x y z
N MET A 1 -43.11 -48.78 -7.20
CA MET A 1 -44.06 -49.00 -6.08
C MET A 1 -43.82 -47.85 -5.09
N ALA A 2 -44.20 -46.63 -5.47
CA ALA A 2 -45.56 -46.04 -5.36
C ALA A 2 -45.74 -45.46 -3.93
N GLU A 3 -45.72 -44.13 -3.76
CA GLU A 3 -46.89 -43.22 -3.75
C GLU A 3 -47.37 -42.99 -2.28
N LEU A 4 -47.89 -41.85 -1.76
CA LEU A 4 -48.35 -40.53 -2.23
C LEU A 4 -48.48 -39.59 -1.00
N LEU A 5 -48.30 -38.28 -1.24
CA LEU A 5 -49.07 -37.09 -0.81
C LEU A 5 -49.56 -36.92 0.66
N SER A 6 -49.33 -35.72 1.23
CA SER A 6 -50.30 -34.60 1.18
C SER A 6 -49.85 -33.34 1.94
N ASP A 7 -50.00 -32.20 1.26
CA ASP A 7 -49.97 -30.79 1.71
C ASP A 7 -51.24 -30.44 2.55
N PRO A 8 -51.28 -29.38 3.39
CA PRO A 8 -51.78 -28.08 2.90
C PRO A 8 -51.24 -26.79 3.59
N ARG A 9 -51.00 -25.78 2.72
CA ARG A 9 -51.51 -24.37 2.75
C ARG A 9 -50.68 -23.22 3.36
N ARG A 10 -50.61 -22.18 2.51
CA ARG A 10 -50.02 -20.81 2.58
C ARG A 10 -50.62 -19.90 3.66
N PRO A 11 -49.99 -18.73 3.89
CA PRO A 11 -50.59 -17.51 3.36
C PRO A 11 -49.61 -16.61 2.56
N THR A 12 -50.25 -15.67 1.86
CA THR A 12 -49.86 -14.71 0.83
C THR A 12 -49.03 -13.51 1.33
N GLU A 13 -48.07 -13.03 0.52
CA GLU A 13 -47.67 -11.62 0.49
C GLU A 13 -47.41 -11.17 -0.97
N ASP A 14 -48.02 -10.03 -1.32
CA ASP A 14 -47.89 -9.31 -2.57
C ASP A 14 -46.77 -8.23 -2.51
N PHE A 15 -46.39 -7.78 -3.72
CA PHE A 15 -45.80 -6.48 -4.10
C PHE A 15 -44.27 -6.23 -4.07
N LEU A 16 -43.75 -6.20 -5.32
CA LEU A 16 -42.92 -5.16 -5.97
C LEU A 16 -41.39 -5.27 -5.97
N SER A 17 -40.94 -5.62 -7.17
CA SER A 17 -39.65 -5.38 -7.80
C SER A 17 -39.19 -3.91 -7.77
N GLY A 18 -37.88 -3.73 -7.60
CA GLY A 18 -37.23 -2.42 -7.70
C GLY A 18 -35.71 -2.53 -7.52
N SER A 19 -35.04 -3.21 -8.45
CA SER A 19 -33.57 -3.26 -8.53
C SER A 19 -33.02 -1.94 -9.11
N SER A 20 -32.05 -1.31 -8.45
CA SER A 20 -31.28 -0.17 -8.98
C SER A 20 -29.80 -0.56 -9.23
N PRO A 21 -29.09 0.10 -10.16
CA PRO A 21 -27.92 -0.46 -10.86
C PRO A 21 -26.58 -0.17 -10.18
N ALA A 22 -25.57 -0.97 -10.56
CA ALA A 22 -24.19 -0.86 -10.12
C ALA A 22 -23.43 0.24 -10.88
N ALA A 23 -22.60 1.02 -10.17
CA ALA A 23 -21.79 2.10 -10.73
C ALA A 23 -20.68 1.58 -11.66
N THR A 24 -20.64 2.10 -12.89
CA THR A 24 -19.69 1.71 -13.93
C THR A 24 -18.41 2.56 -13.85
N PHE A 25 -17.25 1.91 -13.66
CA PHE A 25 -15.93 2.53 -13.82
C PHE A 25 -15.41 2.29 -15.25
N SER A 26 -15.16 3.35 -16.02
CA SER A 26 -14.48 3.27 -17.32
C SER A 26 -12.97 3.52 -17.16
N HIS A 27 -12.16 2.48 -17.36
CA HIS A 27 -10.69 2.59 -17.40
C HIS A 27 -10.23 2.91 -18.82
N GLY A 28 -9.47 4.00 -18.99
CA GLY A 28 -8.81 4.33 -20.25
C GLY A 28 -7.45 5.00 -20.05
N PHE A 29 -6.37 4.27 -20.33
CA PHE A 29 -5.07 4.84 -20.70
C PHE A 29 -4.45 3.97 -21.81
N GLY A 30 -4.57 4.40 -23.08
CA GLY A 30 -3.75 3.87 -24.19
C GLY A 30 -4.43 3.41 -25.51
N ARG A 31 -4.88 4.39 -26.31
CA ARG A 31 -4.99 4.46 -27.80
C ARG A 31 -5.99 3.61 -28.67
N SER A 32 -6.75 4.44 -29.41
CA SER A 32 -7.29 4.39 -30.79
C SER A 32 -8.57 3.61 -31.13
N VAL A 33 -9.58 4.42 -31.47
CA VAL A 33 -10.96 4.24 -31.95
C VAL A 33 -11.11 3.23 -33.12
N SER A 34 -12.22 2.47 -33.10
CA SER A 34 -13.05 2.25 -34.28
C SER A 34 -14.51 1.93 -33.89
N ASP A 35 -15.39 2.85 -34.29
CA ASP A 35 -16.79 2.71 -34.71
C ASP A 35 -17.77 1.86 -33.88
N GLN A 36 -18.65 2.56 -33.16
CA GLN A 36 -20.09 2.28 -33.15
C GLN A 36 -20.84 3.53 -32.67
N LEU A 37 -21.61 4.14 -33.57
CA LEU A 37 -22.68 5.08 -33.24
C LEU A 37 -23.76 4.35 -32.42
N PRO A 38 -24.35 5.02 -31.42
CA PRO A 38 -25.75 4.79 -31.12
C PRO A 38 -26.60 6.02 -31.47
N GLU A 39 -27.74 5.68 -32.04
CA GLU A 39 -28.86 6.50 -32.45
C GLU A 39 -29.31 7.59 -31.48
N ALA A 40 -29.88 8.63 -32.08
CA ALA A 40 -30.56 9.72 -31.42
C ALA A 40 -31.76 9.22 -30.59
N ALA A 41 -31.81 9.61 -29.31
CA ALA A 41 -33.03 9.65 -28.52
C ALA A 41 -32.95 10.75 -27.44
N GLY A 42 -33.87 11.71 -27.51
CA GLY A 42 -34.43 12.43 -26.36
C GLY A 42 -33.67 13.66 -25.83
N GLU A 43 -34.16 14.86 -26.18
CA GLU A 43 -33.88 16.10 -25.45
C GLU A 43 -34.32 16.01 -23.98
N GLY A 44 -33.44 16.39 -23.04
CA GLY A 44 -33.86 16.75 -21.68
C GLY A 44 -33.15 16.10 -20.48
N GLY A 45 -31.82 15.97 -20.50
CA GLY A 45 -31.07 15.58 -19.27
C GLY A 45 -29.56 15.52 -19.47
N GLY A 46 -28.88 16.68 -19.56
CA GLY A 46 -27.43 16.72 -19.81
C GLY A 46 -26.58 16.51 -18.55
N THR A 47 -25.52 15.71 -18.63
CA THR A 47 -24.54 15.49 -17.55
C THR A 47 -23.77 16.77 -17.22
N VAL A 48 -23.72 17.13 -15.94
CA VAL A 48 -22.98 18.29 -15.42
C VAL A 48 -21.63 17.83 -14.87
N HIS A 49 -20.55 18.42 -15.40
CA HIS A 49 -19.20 18.04 -15.01
C HIS A 49 -18.68 18.97 -13.91
N VAL A 50 -18.09 18.44 -12.84
CA VAL A 50 -17.58 19.23 -11.71
C VAL A 50 -16.09 18.96 -11.53
N ALA A 51 -15.26 20.01 -11.67
CA ALA A 51 -13.81 19.89 -11.54
C ALA A 51 -13.38 19.80 -10.05
N VAL A 52 -12.85 18.64 -9.65
CA VAL A 52 -12.45 18.34 -8.27
C VAL A 52 -10.93 18.30 -8.08
N GLY A 53 -10.48 18.66 -6.87
CA GLY A 53 -9.05 18.79 -6.52
C GLY A 53 -8.49 17.60 -5.73
N LYS A 54 -7.36 17.82 -5.05
CA LYS A 54 -6.73 16.84 -4.14
C LYS A 54 -7.25 16.89 -2.70
N SER A 55 -8.11 17.85 -2.36
CA SER A 55 -8.70 18.00 -1.01
C SER A 55 -10.22 17.95 -1.12
N VAL A 56 -10.78 16.89 -0.52
CA VAL A 56 -12.22 16.66 -0.51
C VAL A 56 -12.90 17.75 0.31
N GLU A 57 -12.37 18.08 1.49
CA GLU A 57 -12.92 19.07 2.43
C GLU A 57 -13.11 20.44 1.78
N LYS A 58 -12.10 20.90 1.02
CA LYS A 58 -12.16 22.17 0.29
C LYS A 58 -13.16 22.15 -0.87
N THR A 59 -13.52 20.96 -1.35
CA THR A 59 -14.37 20.75 -2.52
C THR A 59 -15.81 20.38 -2.15
N VAL A 60 -16.10 20.01 -0.89
CA VAL A 60 -17.46 19.70 -0.42
C VAL A 60 -18.43 20.85 -0.70
N SER A 61 -18.04 22.09 -0.41
CA SER A 61 -18.89 23.26 -0.66
C SER A 61 -19.18 23.50 -2.15
N LEU A 62 -18.25 23.12 -3.04
CA LEU A 62 -18.45 23.15 -4.49
C LEU A 62 -19.50 22.10 -4.92
N LEU A 63 -19.36 20.87 -4.41
CA LEU A 63 -20.26 19.76 -4.73
C LEU A 63 -21.67 20.01 -4.22
N GLN A 64 -21.83 20.48 -2.98
CA GLN A 64 -23.13 20.82 -2.41
C GLN A 64 -23.84 21.91 -3.22
N TRP A 65 -23.09 22.93 -3.65
CA TRP A 65 -23.64 23.94 -4.55
C TRP A 65 -24.09 23.32 -5.87
N SER A 66 -23.24 22.50 -6.52
CA SER A 66 -23.58 21.81 -7.76
C SER A 66 -24.84 20.94 -7.63
N PHE A 67 -24.98 20.16 -6.57
CA PHE A 67 -26.16 19.32 -6.32
C PHE A 67 -27.42 20.16 -6.12
N SER A 68 -27.29 21.29 -5.41
CA SER A 68 -28.41 22.19 -5.15
C SER A 68 -28.89 22.92 -6.42
N THR A 69 -27.97 23.27 -7.32
CA THR A 69 -28.23 24.02 -8.55
C THR A 69 -28.69 23.12 -9.69
N PHE A 70 -28.13 21.92 -9.82
CA PHE A 70 -28.42 20.98 -10.92
C PHE A 70 -29.18 19.74 -10.43
N ARG A 71 -30.26 19.95 -9.66
CA ARG A 71 -31.09 18.86 -9.15
C ARG A 71 -31.63 18.01 -10.30
N GLY A 72 -31.51 16.69 -10.18
CA GLY A 72 -32.01 15.74 -11.17
C GLY A 72 -31.17 15.59 -12.44
N GLN A 73 -30.01 16.26 -12.55
CA GLN A 73 -29.04 16.01 -13.61
C GLN A 73 -27.93 15.08 -13.11
N GLU A 74 -27.41 14.22 -13.99
CA GLU A 74 -26.25 13.38 -13.68
C GLU A 74 -25.01 14.24 -13.42
N ILE A 75 -24.24 13.88 -12.40
CA ILE A 75 -22.99 14.58 -12.05
C ILE A 75 -21.79 13.74 -12.47
N CYS A 76 -20.88 14.31 -13.26
CA CYS A 76 -19.61 13.69 -13.59
C CYS A 76 -18.47 14.44 -12.90
N LEU A 77 -17.69 13.76 -12.07
CA LEU A 77 -16.54 14.34 -11.39
C LEU A 77 -15.33 14.34 -12.32
N LEU A 78 -14.76 15.52 -12.54
CA LEU A 78 -13.61 15.72 -13.42
C LEU A 78 -12.34 15.92 -12.59
N HIS A 79 -11.38 15.00 -12.72
CA HIS A 79 -10.11 15.06 -11.99
C HIS A 79 -8.91 14.99 -12.93
N VAL A 80 -7.90 15.83 -12.67
CA VAL A 80 -6.63 15.79 -13.39
C VAL A 80 -5.54 15.32 -12.45
N HIS A 81 -5.03 14.11 -12.68
CA HIS A 81 -3.88 13.59 -11.97
C HIS A 81 -2.62 14.27 -12.51
N ARG A 82 -1.83 14.86 -11.61
CA ARG A 82 -0.51 15.42 -11.93
C ARG A 82 0.55 14.52 -11.30
N PRO A 83 1.26 13.71 -12.09
CA PRO A 83 2.34 12.86 -11.57
C PRO A 83 3.39 13.70 -10.85
N SER A 84 3.86 13.28 -9.67
CA SER A 84 4.91 14.00 -8.96
C SER A 84 6.21 14.07 -9.79
N PRO A 85 6.87 15.23 -9.90
CA PRO A 85 8.17 15.32 -10.55
C PRO A 85 9.31 14.73 -9.69
N LEU A 86 9.02 14.41 -8.41
CA LEU A 86 9.98 13.92 -7.43
C LEU A 86 9.51 12.57 -6.85
N ILE A 87 10.44 11.63 -6.71
CA ILE A 87 10.25 10.30 -6.12
C ILE A 87 10.93 10.28 -4.75
N PRO A 88 10.22 9.93 -3.67
CA PRO A 88 10.81 9.79 -2.34
C PRO A 88 11.72 8.56 -2.27
N THR A 89 12.92 8.75 -1.72
CA THR A 89 13.95 7.73 -1.51
C THR A 89 14.52 7.86 -0.08
N LEU A 90 15.28 6.87 0.39
CA LEU A 90 15.91 6.90 1.72
C LEU A 90 16.91 8.05 1.90
N LEU A 91 17.45 8.59 0.81
CA LEU A 91 18.41 9.71 0.79
C LEU A 91 17.75 11.06 0.46
N GLY A 92 16.40 11.12 0.39
CA GLY A 92 15.65 12.33 0.07
C GLY A 92 14.80 12.22 -1.20
N LYS A 93 14.49 13.35 -1.84
CA LYS A 93 13.60 13.41 -3.02
C LYS A 93 14.41 13.43 -4.31
N LEU A 94 14.30 12.37 -5.11
CA LEU A 94 15.00 12.24 -6.39
C LEU A 94 14.10 12.70 -7.55
N PRO A 95 14.57 13.52 -8.51
CA PRO A 95 13.80 13.83 -9.71
C PRO A 95 13.43 12.57 -10.49
N ALA A 96 12.17 12.43 -10.89
CA ALA A 96 11.67 11.22 -11.58
C ALA A 96 12.41 10.94 -12.91
N ARG A 97 13.02 11.96 -13.52
CA ARG A 97 13.86 11.83 -14.73
C ARG A 97 15.23 11.20 -14.45
N GLN A 98 15.71 11.28 -13.21
CA GLN A 98 17.01 10.75 -12.76
C GLN A 98 16.87 9.41 -12.02
N ALA A 99 15.63 8.94 -11.82
CA ALA A 99 15.33 7.71 -11.11
C ALA A 99 15.26 6.50 -12.07
N ASN A 100 15.53 5.30 -11.54
CA ASN A 100 15.38 4.05 -12.27
C ASN A 100 13.94 3.90 -12.80
N PRO A 101 13.72 3.55 -14.09
CA PRO A 101 12.39 3.33 -14.68
C PRO A 101 11.46 2.40 -13.88
N GLU A 102 11.99 1.34 -13.26
CA GLU A 102 11.20 0.41 -12.45
C GLU A 102 10.75 1.06 -11.13
N MET A 103 11.64 1.82 -10.49
CA MET A 103 11.32 2.61 -9.30
C MET A 103 10.29 3.70 -9.61
N VAL A 104 10.41 4.34 -10.77
CA VAL A 104 9.40 5.31 -11.27
C VAL A 104 8.06 4.59 -11.46
N ALA A 105 8.03 3.45 -12.14
CA ALA A 105 6.80 2.71 -12.40
C ALA A 105 6.11 2.25 -11.10
N ALA A 106 6.87 1.71 -10.14
CA ALA A 106 6.35 1.32 -8.83
C ALA A 106 5.79 2.51 -8.05
N PHE A 107 6.49 3.65 -8.07
CA PHE A 107 6.00 4.87 -7.43
C PHE A 107 4.74 5.42 -8.12
N ARG A 108 4.69 5.40 -9.46
CA ARG A 108 3.49 5.79 -10.24
C ARG A 108 2.30 4.89 -9.95
N TYR A 109 2.52 3.60 -9.72
CA TYR A 109 1.46 2.67 -9.34
C TYR A 109 0.84 3.09 -8.01
N LYS A 110 1.67 3.37 -7.00
CA LYS A 110 1.22 3.85 -5.69
C LYS A 110 0.49 5.20 -5.77
N GLU A 111 1.00 6.15 -6.57
CA GLU A 111 0.32 7.44 -6.80
C GLU A 111 -1.07 7.26 -7.44
N ARG A 112 -1.26 6.27 -8.32
CA ARG A 112 -2.56 5.96 -8.92
C ARG A 112 -3.51 5.34 -7.92
N GLU A 113 -3.04 4.44 -7.06
CA GLU A 113 -3.86 3.89 -5.97
C GLU A 113 -4.35 4.97 -5.01
N GLU A 114 -3.48 5.90 -4.61
CA GLU A 114 -3.87 7.04 -3.77
C GLU A 114 -4.91 7.93 -4.47
N THR A 115 -4.75 8.13 -5.79
CA THR A 115 -5.73 8.87 -6.60
C THR A 115 -7.07 8.14 -6.67
N MET A 116 -7.08 6.82 -6.83
CA MET A 116 -8.31 6.03 -6.81
C MET A 116 -9.03 6.13 -5.46
N LYS A 117 -8.31 6.02 -4.34
CA LYS A 117 -8.88 6.20 -2.99
C LYS A 117 -9.50 7.59 -2.80
N LEU A 118 -8.83 8.63 -3.30
CA LEU A 118 -9.36 10.00 -3.29
C LEU A 118 -10.68 10.09 -4.08
N LEU A 119 -10.74 9.53 -5.28
CA LEU A 119 -11.93 9.55 -6.13
C LEU A 119 -13.09 8.74 -5.54
N SER A 120 -12.81 7.59 -4.92
CA SER A 120 -13.80 6.82 -4.16
C SER A 120 -14.39 7.64 -3.02
N THR A 121 -13.58 8.44 -2.32
CA THR A 121 -14.04 9.34 -1.25
C THR A 121 -15.00 10.41 -1.80
N TYR A 122 -14.72 10.95 -2.99
CA TYR A 122 -15.63 11.88 -3.65
C TYR A 122 -16.95 11.20 -4.05
N LEU A 123 -16.92 9.99 -4.61
CA LEU A 123 -18.14 9.24 -4.95
C LEU A 123 -18.99 8.93 -3.72
N ILE A 124 -18.37 8.56 -2.59
CA ILE A 124 -19.06 8.38 -1.30
C ILE A 124 -19.70 9.70 -0.84
N THR A 125 -19.05 10.83 -1.08
CA THR A 125 -19.61 12.14 -0.74
C THR A 125 -20.86 12.45 -1.59
N CYS A 126 -20.83 12.14 -2.88
CA CYS A 126 -22.00 12.26 -3.78
C CYS A 126 -23.14 11.33 -3.33
N SER A 127 -22.85 10.06 -3.03
CA SER A 127 -23.87 9.07 -2.64
C SER A 127 -24.53 9.41 -1.31
N ARG A 128 -23.78 9.96 -0.34
CA ARG A 128 -24.33 10.50 0.92
C ARG A 128 -25.31 11.66 0.70
N SER A 129 -25.16 12.40 -0.40
CA SER A 129 -26.10 13.44 -0.84
C SER A 129 -27.19 12.92 -1.80
N LYS A 130 -27.32 11.59 -1.96
CA LYS A 130 -28.26 10.93 -2.87
C LYS A 130 -28.09 11.34 -4.34
N VAL A 131 -26.85 11.63 -4.75
CA VAL A 131 -26.49 11.95 -6.14
C VAL A 131 -25.65 10.82 -6.70
N GLU A 132 -26.12 10.20 -7.78
CA GLU A 132 -25.33 9.27 -8.56
C GLU A 132 -24.32 10.05 -9.39
N ALA A 133 -23.05 9.69 -9.27
CA ALA A 133 -21.97 10.39 -9.95
C ALA A 133 -21.00 9.43 -10.63
N SER A 134 -20.54 9.80 -11.82
CA SER A 134 -19.46 9.13 -12.55
C SER A 134 -18.15 9.91 -12.39
N VAL A 135 -17.02 9.32 -12.81
CA VAL A 135 -15.70 9.98 -12.71
C VAL A 135 -15.01 9.95 -14.07
N LEU A 136 -14.45 11.09 -14.45
CA LEU A 136 -13.61 11.27 -15.62
C LEU A 136 -12.22 11.76 -15.17
N THR A 137 -11.18 11.03 -15.56
CA THR A 137 -9.80 11.34 -15.16
C THR A 137 -8.86 11.50 -16.35
N THR A 138 -7.85 12.34 -16.20
CA THR A 138 -6.73 12.42 -17.16
C THR A 138 -5.42 12.68 -16.42
N GLU A 139 -4.30 12.25 -17.00
CA GLU A 139 -2.96 12.57 -16.52
C GLU A 139 -2.42 13.79 -17.30
N ALA A 140 -1.98 14.84 -16.60
CA ALA A 140 -1.38 16.01 -17.23
C ALA A 140 -0.38 16.74 -16.30
N ASP A 141 0.70 17.27 -16.88
CA ASP A 141 1.71 18.06 -16.15
C ASP A 141 1.14 19.34 -15.54
N GLU A 142 0.12 19.91 -16.20
CA GLU A 142 -0.56 21.12 -15.76
C GLU A 142 -2.07 20.89 -15.66
N VAL A 143 -2.61 20.96 -14.44
CA VAL A 143 -4.04 20.74 -14.14
C VAL A 143 -4.95 21.60 -15.03
N LYS A 144 -4.59 22.87 -15.25
CA LYS A 144 -5.38 23.81 -16.06
C LYS A 144 -5.51 23.38 -17.53
N LYS A 145 -4.44 22.81 -18.12
CA LYS A 145 -4.45 22.27 -19.48
C LYS A 145 -5.21 20.95 -19.53
N GLY A 146 -5.05 20.09 -18.52
CA GLY A 146 -5.80 18.83 -18.42
C GLY A 146 -7.31 19.03 -18.37
N ILE A 147 -7.81 20.04 -17.65
CA ILE A 147 -9.24 20.37 -17.62
C ILE A 147 -9.74 20.77 -19.02
N VAL A 148 -9.02 21.67 -19.71
CA VAL A 148 -9.40 22.11 -21.07
C VAL A 148 -9.34 20.94 -22.06
N ASN A 149 -8.34 20.06 -21.94
CA ASN A 149 -8.24 18.87 -22.76
C ASN A 149 -9.44 17.94 -22.56
N LEU A 150 -9.85 17.68 -21.31
CA LEU A 150 -11.04 16.87 -21.02
C LEU A 150 -12.31 17.50 -21.59
N VAL A 151 -12.45 18.82 -21.53
CA VAL A 151 -13.59 19.52 -22.15
C VAL A 151 -13.64 19.27 -23.66
N ASN A 152 -12.49 19.36 -24.33
CA ASN A 152 -12.39 19.11 -25.78
C ASN A 152 -12.66 17.65 -26.13
N VAL A 153 -11.94 16.71 -25.50
CA VAL A 153 -11.99 15.28 -25.83
C VAL A 153 -13.38 14.69 -25.59
N HIS A 154 -14.05 15.11 -24.52
CA HIS A 154 -15.37 14.59 -24.15
C HIS A 154 -16.53 15.52 -24.52
N SER A 155 -16.27 16.58 -25.30
CA SER A 155 -17.27 17.57 -25.72
C SER A 155 -18.15 18.07 -24.56
N ILE A 156 -17.52 18.40 -23.43
CA ILE A 156 -18.22 18.75 -22.18
C ILE A 156 -19.03 20.03 -22.37
N ARG A 157 -20.35 19.94 -22.22
CA ARG A 157 -21.26 21.08 -22.41
C ARG A 157 -21.49 21.92 -21.15
N LYS A 158 -21.42 21.31 -19.97
CA LYS A 158 -21.66 21.98 -18.67
C LYS A 158 -20.53 21.67 -17.71
N LEU A 159 -19.81 22.69 -17.25
CA LEU A 159 -18.65 22.54 -16.36
C LEU A 159 -18.69 23.49 -15.16
N VAL A 160 -18.60 22.95 -13.95
CA VAL A 160 -18.49 23.70 -12.70
C VAL A 160 -17.04 23.68 -12.20
N VAL A 161 -16.46 24.83 -11.87
CA VAL A 161 -15.07 24.99 -11.44
C VAL A 161 -14.97 25.82 -10.17
N GLY A 162 -14.21 25.33 -9.19
CA GLY A 162 -13.86 26.11 -8.00
C GLY A 162 -12.95 27.31 -8.33
N ALA A 163 -13.35 28.51 -7.92
CA ALA A 163 -12.64 29.76 -8.17
C ALA A 163 -12.45 30.60 -6.89
N ILE A 164 -11.62 31.64 -6.99
CA ILE A 164 -11.46 32.69 -5.97
C ILE A 164 -12.09 33.97 -6.56
N PRO A 165 -12.65 34.90 -5.75
CA PRO A 165 -13.14 36.17 -6.26
C PRO A 165 -12.07 36.93 -7.06
N ASP A 166 -12.50 37.79 -8.00
CA ASP A 166 -11.64 38.56 -8.90
C ASP A 166 -10.72 37.75 -9.84
N PHE A 167 -10.99 36.46 -10.07
CA PHE A 167 -10.14 35.63 -10.94
C PHE A 167 -10.04 36.10 -12.41
N ILE A 168 -10.93 37.01 -12.82
CA ILE A 168 -11.01 37.59 -14.16
C ILE A 168 -10.04 38.78 -14.32
N LYS A 169 -9.68 39.49 -13.23
CA LYS A 169 -8.91 40.75 -13.26
C LYS A 169 -7.38 40.60 -13.38
N GLY A 170 -6.88 39.43 -13.78
CA GLY A 170 -5.54 39.27 -14.36
C GLY A 170 -4.30 39.50 -13.47
N LYS A 171 -4.42 39.91 -12.21
CA LYS A 171 -3.26 40.06 -11.30
C LYS A 171 -3.48 39.22 -10.04
N LYS A 172 -2.85 38.03 -10.01
CA LYS A 172 -2.87 36.99 -8.94
C LYS A 172 -4.20 36.22 -8.79
N SER A 173 -4.82 35.86 -9.90
CA SER A 173 -6.02 35.01 -9.96
C SER A 173 -5.71 33.50 -9.88
N SER A 174 -6.66 32.68 -9.42
CA SER A 174 -6.56 31.21 -9.49
C SER A 174 -6.18 30.77 -10.91
N CYS A 175 -4.93 30.30 -11.09
CA CYS A 175 -4.35 30.02 -12.41
C CYS A 175 -5.16 29.00 -13.23
N LYS A 176 -5.94 28.14 -12.57
CA LYS A 176 -6.82 27.16 -13.23
C LYS A 176 -8.13 27.81 -13.72
N ALA A 177 -8.86 28.54 -12.88
CA ALA A 177 -10.16 29.09 -13.25
C ALA A 177 -10.04 30.13 -14.37
N SER A 178 -9.05 31.02 -14.27
CA SER A 178 -8.79 32.04 -15.31
C SER A 178 -8.38 31.42 -16.64
N HIS A 179 -7.54 30.38 -16.61
CA HIS A 179 -7.11 29.68 -17.81
C HIS A 179 -8.26 28.90 -18.46
N THR A 180 -9.02 28.12 -17.67
CA THR A 180 -10.15 27.35 -18.21
C THR A 180 -11.23 28.28 -18.76
N ALA A 181 -11.53 29.41 -18.10
CA ALA A 181 -12.49 30.39 -18.61
C ALA A 181 -12.09 30.97 -19.99
N LYS A 182 -10.79 31.15 -20.24
CA LYS A 182 -10.26 31.71 -21.49
C LYS A 182 -10.11 30.69 -22.61
N HIS A 183 -9.70 29.46 -22.29
CA HIS A 183 -9.28 28.47 -23.28
C HIS A 183 -10.26 27.30 -23.48
N ALA A 184 -11.26 27.13 -22.61
CA ALA A 184 -12.31 26.15 -22.87
C ALA A 184 -13.19 26.59 -24.06
N PRO A 185 -13.62 25.69 -24.94
CA PRO A 185 -14.47 25.99 -26.10
C PRO A 185 -15.72 26.79 -25.77
N SER A 186 -16.18 27.60 -26.72
CA SER A 186 -17.36 28.48 -26.59
C SER A 186 -18.68 27.72 -26.43
N TYR A 187 -18.73 26.44 -26.80
CA TYR A 187 -19.90 25.57 -26.59
C TYR A 187 -20.07 25.10 -25.14
N CYS A 188 -19.04 25.25 -24.31
CA CYS A 188 -19.06 24.80 -22.92
C CYS A 188 -19.55 25.93 -22.01
N GLU A 189 -20.75 25.75 -21.44
CA GLU A 189 -21.29 26.60 -20.39
C GLU A 189 -20.58 26.31 -19.07
N MET A 190 -20.16 27.36 -18.36
CA MET A 190 -19.31 27.20 -17.18
C MET A 190 -19.80 28.00 -15.98
N TRP A 191 -19.70 27.41 -14.79
CA TRP A 191 -20.01 28.05 -13.51
C TRP A 191 -18.78 28.08 -12.60
N PHE A 192 -18.50 29.24 -12.02
CA PHE A 192 -17.35 29.46 -11.15
C PHE A 192 -17.82 29.77 -9.74
N VAL A 193 -17.43 28.91 -8.79
CA VAL A 193 -18.01 28.87 -7.44
C VAL A 193 -16.91 28.99 -6.40
N ASN A 194 -17.15 29.75 -5.34
CA ASN A 194 -16.25 29.87 -4.19
C ASN A 194 -17.03 29.64 -2.90
N LYS A 195 -16.55 28.71 -2.06
CA LYS A 195 -17.15 28.40 -0.74
C LYS A 195 -18.68 28.24 -0.82
N GLY A 196 -19.16 27.53 -1.84
CA GLY A 196 -20.59 27.28 -2.05
C GLY A 196 -21.42 28.46 -2.58
N LYS A 197 -20.78 29.53 -3.08
CA LYS A 197 -21.46 30.67 -3.71
C LYS A 197 -21.02 30.83 -5.17
N LEU A 198 -21.98 31.01 -6.08
CA LEU A 198 -21.69 31.34 -7.48
C LEU A 198 -21.04 32.73 -7.55
N ILE A 199 -19.90 32.83 -8.23
CA ILE A 199 -19.19 34.09 -8.46
C ILE A 199 -19.42 34.59 -9.88
N TRP A 200 -19.34 33.69 -10.87
CA TRP A 200 -19.41 34.05 -12.28
C TRP A 200 -19.85 32.87 -13.14
N THR A 201 -20.53 33.16 -14.25
CA THR A 201 -20.97 32.17 -15.23
C THR A 201 -20.53 32.61 -16.63
N ARG A 202 -20.05 31.66 -17.43
CA ARG A 202 -19.78 31.84 -18.87
C ARG A 202 -20.89 31.16 -19.66
N GLN A 203 -21.69 31.94 -20.37
CA GLN A 203 -22.73 31.42 -21.24
C GLN A 203 -22.13 30.76 -22.48
N ALA A 204 -22.73 29.65 -22.92
CA ALA A 204 -22.36 29.02 -24.18
C ALA A 204 -22.86 29.88 -25.35
N SER A 205 -22.01 30.10 -26.36
CA SER A 205 -22.39 30.87 -27.55
C SER A 205 -23.05 29.93 -28.57
N GLN A 206 -24.35 30.09 -28.84
CA GLN A 206 -25.04 29.36 -29.91
C GLN A 206 -24.62 29.91 -31.29
N SER A 207 -23.50 29.42 -31.81
CA SER A 207 -23.12 29.56 -33.22
C SER A 207 -22.02 28.55 -33.55
N SER A 208 -22.41 27.34 -33.92
CA SER A 208 -21.79 26.53 -34.98
C SER A 208 -22.50 25.17 -35.05
N ARG A 209 -23.27 25.00 -36.14
CA ARG A 209 -23.62 23.68 -36.66
C ARG A 209 -22.31 22.94 -36.95
N VAL A 210 -22.24 21.68 -36.57
CA VAL A 210 -21.10 20.80 -36.84
C VAL A 210 -20.92 20.69 -38.35
N ILE A 211 -19.85 21.29 -38.88
CA ILE A 211 -19.31 20.95 -40.20
C ILE A 211 -18.21 19.91 -39.91
N LEU A 212 -18.43 18.67 -40.34
CA LEU A 212 -17.40 17.64 -40.38
C LEU A 212 -16.28 18.09 -41.35
N PRO A 213 -15.00 18.06 -40.97
CA PRO A 213 -13.91 18.16 -41.93
C PRO A 213 -13.76 16.82 -42.67
N ASN A 214 -13.90 16.86 -44.00
CA ASN A 214 -13.44 15.81 -44.90
C ASN A 214 -11.92 15.63 -44.74
N HIS A 215 -11.49 14.42 -44.40
CA HIS A 215 -10.10 14.00 -44.59
C HIS A 215 -9.90 13.66 -46.07
N GLN A 216 -9.44 14.65 -46.85
CA GLN A 216 -8.58 14.38 -48.00
C GLN A 216 -7.13 14.32 -47.50
N LEU A 217 -6.44 13.26 -47.90
CA LEU A 217 -5.00 13.11 -47.73
C LEU A 217 -4.28 14.19 -48.55
N ALA A 218 -3.42 14.95 -47.90
CA ALA A 218 -2.31 15.64 -48.56
C ALA A 218 -1.07 15.49 -47.69
N THR A 219 -0.07 14.86 -48.30
CA THR A 219 1.29 14.60 -47.85
C THR A 219 2.08 15.89 -47.64
N HIS A 220 2.98 15.88 -46.66
CA HIS A 220 3.98 16.93 -46.48
C HIS A 220 4.99 16.93 -47.62
N ASN A 221 5.23 18.12 -48.18
CA ASN A 221 6.33 18.46 -49.08
C ASN A 221 7.67 18.46 -48.32
N ALA A 222 8.72 18.00 -49.00
CA ALA A 222 10.10 18.38 -48.74
C ALA A 222 10.61 19.15 -49.96
N ASP A 223 11.11 20.36 -49.71
CA ASP A 223 11.86 21.16 -50.67
C ASP A 223 13.25 20.56 -50.86
N THR A 224 13.68 20.40 -52.12
CA THR A 224 15.08 20.61 -52.52
C THR A 224 15.11 20.83 -54.03
N SER A 225 15.68 21.97 -54.39
CA SER A 225 15.79 22.53 -55.74
C SER A 225 16.99 21.96 -56.51
N GLU A 226 16.79 21.86 -57.83
CA GLU A 226 17.79 21.95 -58.91
C GLU A 226 18.79 20.80 -59.04
N THR A 227 19.08 20.21 -60.21
CA THR A 227 18.92 20.61 -61.63
C THR A 227 19.07 19.36 -62.52
N GLY A 228 18.43 19.37 -63.70
CA GLY A 228 19.03 18.81 -64.91
C GLY A 228 18.33 17.61 -65.60
N ILE A 229 17.73 17.92 -66.77
CA ILE A 229 17.72 17.10 -68.01
C ILE A 229 16.79 15.84 -67.94
N THR A 230 15.75 15.58 -68.74
CA THR A 230 15.35 15.93 -70.12
C THR A 230 13.89 15.53 -70.38
N LEU A 231 13.18 16.40 -71.11
CA LEU A 231 12.18 16.17 -72.18
C LEU A 231 11.10 15.05 -72.09
N SER A 232 9.87 15.56 -71.96
CA SER A 232 8.59 15.03 -72.46
C SER A 232 8.61 14.71 -73.96
N SER A 233 8.07 13.57 -74.37
CA SER A 233 6.76 13.48 -75.06
C SER A 233 6.57 12.12 -75.78
N ARG A 234 5.30 11.69 -75.78
CA ARG A 234 4.67 10.68 -76.62
C ARG A 234 5.38 10.42 -77.96
N VAL A 235 5.74 9.16 -78.20
CA VAL A 235 5.97 8.63 -79.55
C VAL A 235 4.94 7.54 -79.84
N GLN A 236 4.16 7.85 -80.86
CA GLN A 236 3.23 7.01 -81.58
C GLN A 236 4.04 6.33 -82.70
N CYS A 237 3.81 5.04 -82.90
CA CYS A 237 4.48 4.24 -83.92
C CYS A 237 4.11 4.70 -85.34
N ILE A 238 5.12 4.90 -86.18
CA ILE A 238 5.04 4.95 -87.66
C ILE A 238 6.25 4.11 -88.13
N GLN A 239 6.11 3.18 -89.07
CA GLN A 239 6.43 3.34 -90.51
C GLN A 239 6.48 1.91 -91.09
N ASN A 240 6.19 1.58 -92.35
CA ASN A 240 5.88 2.32 -93.59
C ASN A 240 5.35 1.25 -94.58
N SER A 241 4.29 1.51 -95.38
CA SER A 241 4.28 2.07 -96.75
C SER A 241 5.11 1.25 -97.77
N CYS A 242 4.65 1.00 -98.99
CA CYS A 242 4.37 2.01 -100.01
C CYS A 242 3.44 1.50 -101.12
N ASP A 243 2.63 2.43 -101.65
CA ASP A 243 2.21 2.48 -103.06
C ASP A 243 2.62 3.87 -103.60
N PRO A 244 2.93 4.02 -104.90
CA PRO A 244 2.96 5.31 -105.57
C PRO A 244 1.85 5.46 -106.64
N HIS A 245 1.36 6.69 -106.78
CA HIS A 245 0.26 7.07 -107.67
C HIS A 245 0.72 7.51 -109.08
N ASN A 246 -0.22 7.29 -110.02
CA ASN A 246 -0.60 8.09 -111.20
C ASN A 246 0.25 8.03 -112.48
N SER A 247 -0.34 7.56 -113.60
CA SER A 247 -1.12 8.39 -114.54
C SER A 247 -1.29 7.75 -115.95
N GLN A 248 -2.43 8.06 -116.57
CA GLN A 248 -2.72 8.18 -118.03
C GLN A 248 -2.94 6.95 -118.96
N ASN A 249 -4.21 6.84 -119.41
CA ASN A 249 -4.73 6.86 -120.81
C ASN A 249 -4.45 5.77 -121.89
N VAL A 250 -5.58 5.30 -122.46
CA VAL A 250 -5.91 5.08 -123.90
C VAL A 250 -5.81 3.66 -124.54
N SER A 251 -7.01 3.12 -124.78
CA SER A 251 -7.60 2.34 -125.92
C SER A 251 -6.92 1.16 -126.66
N SER A 252 -7.76 0.13 -126.85
CA SER A 252 -8.17 -0.59 -128.10
C SER A 252 -7.36 -1.76 -128.71
N SER A 253 -8.08 -2.90 -128.80
CA SER A 253 -8.39 -3.76 -129.97
C SER A 253 -7.44 -4.87 -130.50
N THR A 254 -8.10 -6.02 -130.78
CA THR A 254 -7.93 -7.00 -131.91
C THR A 254 -6.71 -7.95 -131.90
N SER A 255 -6.87 -9.28 -131.73
CA SER A 255 -7.16 -10.35 -132.74
C SER A 255 -6.05 -10.49 -133.80
N ALA A 256 -5.62 -11.63 -134.34
CA ALA A 256 -5.75 -13.08 -134.17
C ALA A 256 -4.80 -13.70 -135.23
N GLU A 257 -4.65 -15.03 -135.25
CA GLU A 257 -4.20 -15.87 -136.39
C GLU A 257 -2.68 -15.84 -136.71
N SER A 258 -2.02 -16.90 -137.18
CA SER A 258 -2.41 -18.20 -137.78
C SER A 258 -1.17 -19.13 -137.71
N GLU A 259 -1.31 -20.44 -137.47
CA GLU A 259 -1.27 -21.57 -138.45
C GLU A 259 0.03 -21.62 -139.28
N GLU A 260 0.71 -22.72 -139.57
CA GLU A 260 0.45 -24.17 -139.52
C GLU A 260 1.81 -24.85 -139.83
N GLU A 261 2.07 -26.09 -139.38
CA GLU A 261 2.33 -27.24 -140.28
C GLU A 261 2.86 -28.49 -139.55
N PHE A 262 2.30 -29.63 -139.96
CA PHE A 262 2.83 -31.00 -139.92
C PHE A 262 2.62 -31.88 -138.67
N GLN A 263 1.44 -32.51 -138.65
CA GLN A 263 1.17 -33.82 -138.05
C GLN A 263 1.80 -34.95 -138.87
N LEU A 264 2.58 -35.82 -138.22
CA LEU A 264 2.72 -37.27 -138.55
C LEU A 264 3.63 -37.96 -137.52
N ALA A 265 3.14 -38.13 -136.30
CA ALA A 265 3.63 -39.10 -135.31
C ALA A 265 2.52 -39.48 -134.31
N GLU A 266 1.28 -39.49 -134.77
CA GLU A 266 0.06 -39.29 -133.96
C GLU A 266 -0.67 -40.60 -133.63
N VAL A 267 0.05 -41.72 -133.41
CA VAL A 267 -0.61 -42.98 -132.99
C VAL A 267 0.15 -43.73 -131.89
N GLU A 268 1.48 -43.61 -131.80
CA GLU A 268 2.25 -44.24 -130.71
C GLU A 268 2.62 -43.25 -129.59
N VAL A 269 2.55 -41.94 -129.87
CA VAL A 269 2.71 -40.88 -128.89
C VAL A 269 1.45 -40.68 -128.06
N ASP A 270 0.25 -40.98 -128.61
CA ASP A 270 -1.01 -40.72 -127.91
C ASP A 270 -1.32 -41.72 -126.79
N GLU A 271 -1.02 -43.01 -126.94
CA GLU A 271 -1.21 -43.99 -125.84
C GLU A 271 -0.20 -43.80 -124.69
N LEU A 272 1.05 -43.43 -125.00
CA LEU A 272 2.08 -43.11 -124.00
C LEU A 272 1.90 -41.70 -123.39
N ASN A 273 1.36 -40.73 -124.13
CA ASN A 273 0.96 -39.42 -123.57
C ASN A 273 -0.24 -39.57 -122.67
N ASP A 274 -1.25 -40.35 -123.04
CA ASP A 274 -2.46 -40.51 -122.24
C ASP A 274 -2.15 -41.24 -120.92
N GLU A 275 -1.24 -42.22 -120.91
CA GLU A 275 -0.81 -42.91 -119.69
C GLU A 275 0.06 -42.01 -118.79
N ALA A 276 1.02 -41.26 -119.36
CA ALA A 276 1.82 -40.27 -118.62
C ALA A 276 0.98 -39.09 -118.11
N TYR A 277 -0.01 -38.64 -118.89
CA TYR A 277 -0.94 -37.58 -118.52
C TYR A 277 -1.91 -38.03 -117.42
N LEU A 278 -2.36 -39.29 -117.45
CA LEU A 278 -3.21 -39.88 -116.42
C LEU A 278 -2.45 -40.07 -115.10
N GLU A 279 -1.18 -40.50 -115.15
CA GLU A 279 -0.31 -40.63 -113.98
C GLU A 279 0.09 -39.25 -113.40
N GLN A 280 0.36 -38.27 -114.25
CA GLN A 280 0.57 -36.88 -113.83
C GLN A 280 -0.71 -36.29 -113.18
N LYS A 281 -1.89 -36.52 -113.76
CA LYS A 281 -3.17 -36.14 -113.14
C LYS A 281 -3.38 -36.80 -111.78
N LYS A 282 -3.01 -38.08 -111.65
CA LYS A 282 -3.11 -38.83 -110.39
C LYS A 282 -2.19 -38.27 -109.32
N LEU A 283 -0.91 -38.04 -109.64
CA LEU A 283 0.07 -37.46 -108.72
C LEU A 283 -0.29 -36.02 -108.33
N VAL A 284 -0.81 -35.21 -109.27
CA VAL A 284 -1.33 -33.87 -108.97
C VAL A 284 -2.56 -33.94 -108.07
N ALA A 285 -3.48 -34.89 -108.29
CA ALA A 285 -4.63 -35.09 -107.41
C ALA A 285 -4.21 -35.52 -105.99
N GLU A 286 -3.26 -36.44 -105.87
CA GLU A 286 -2.69 -36.88 -104.57
C GLU A 286 -1.96 -35.73 -103.86
N ALA A 287 -1.20 -34.91 -104.59
CA ALA A 287 -0.52 -33.74 -104.03
C ALA A 287 -1.51 -32.66 -103.57
N VAL A 288 -2.59 -32.42 -104.32
CA VAL A 288 -3.68 -31.52 -103.93
C VAL A 288 -4.41 -32.06 -102.70
N GLU A 289 -4.65 -33.37 -102.61
CA GLU A 289 -5.26 -33.99 -101.44
C GLU A 289 -4.35 -33.90 -100.20
N ALA A 290 -3.04 -34.13 -100.36
CA ALA A 290 -2.05 -33.97 -99.30
C ALA A 290 -1.98 -32.51 -98.82
N LEU A 291 -1.98 -31.54 -99.74
CA LEU A 291 -2.00 -30.10 -99.41
C LEU A 291 -3.28 -29.72 -98.65
N ASN A 292 -4.43 -30.28 -99.03
CA ASN A 292 -5.69 -30.05 -98.32
C ASN A 292 -5.67 -30.65 -96.91
N LYS A 293 -5.03 -31.82 -96.71
CA LYS A 293 -4.81 -32.43 -95.40
C LYS A 293 -3.88 -31.58 -94.52
N VAL A 294 -2.79 -31.06 -95.08
CA VAL A 294 -1.87 -30.15 -94.36
C VAL A 294 -2.59 -28.88 -93.93
N LYS A 295 -3.34 -28.23 -94.84
CA LYS A 295 -4.16 -27.05 -94.49
C LYS A 295 -5.20 -27.36 -93.41
N ALA A 296 -5.82 -28.54 -93.44
CA ALA A 296 -6.76 -28.95 -92.40
C ALA A 296 -6.06 -29.14 -91.03
N LEU A 297 -4.86 -29.72 -91.02
CA LEU A 297 -4.04 -29.88 -89.81
C LEU A 297 -3.53 -28.54 -89.27
N GLU A 298 -3.09 -27.61 -90.13
CA GLU A 298 -2.67 -26.26 -89.73
C GLU A 298 -3.84 -25.46 -89.12
N MET A 299 -5.03 -25.58 -89.69
CA MET A 299 -6.24 -24.98 -89.12
C MET A 299 -6.63 -25.61 -87.77
N ALA A 300 -6.51 -26.94 -87.63
CA ALA A 300 -6.78 -27.63 -86.36
C ALA A 300 -5.75 -27.25 -85.29
N HIS A 301 -4.47 -27.17 -85.66
CA HIS A 301 -3.39 -26.76 -84.77
C HIS A 301 -3.55 -25.30 -84.30
N SER A 302 -3.93 -24.40 -85.22
CA SER A 302 -4.24 -23.00 -84.87
C SER A 302 -5.42 -22.87 -83.90
N ARG A 303 -6.45 -23.72 -84.04
CA ARG A 303 -7.58 -23.76 -83.09
C ARG A 303 -7.17 -24.29 -81.72
N GLU A 304 -6.37 -25.34 -81.67
CA GLU A 304 -5.85 -25.91 -80.42
C GLU A 304 -4.98 -24.91 -79.66
N ILE A 305 -4.06 -24.21 -80.36
CA ILE A 305 -3.25 -23.14 -79.76
C ILE A 305 -4.15 -22.07 -79.13
N LYS A 306 -5.18 -21.63 -79.86
CA LYS A 306 -6.12 -20.60 -79.38
C LYS A 306 -6.87 -21.05 -78.13
N LEU A 307 -7.38 -22.29 -78.12
CA LEU A 307 -8.05 -22.87 -76.95
C LEU A 307 -7.11 -23.01 -75.75
N ARG A 308 -5.85 -23.41 -75.97
CA ARG A 308 -4.84 -23.47 -74.91
C ARG A 308 -4.53 -22.09 -74.34
N THR A 309 -4.32 -21.09 -75.19
CA THR A 309 -4.07 -19.72 -74.72
C THR A 309 -5.25 -19.16 -73.94
N ASP A 310 -6.49 -19.40 -74.38
CA ASP A 310 -7.69 -18.97 -73.66
C ASP A 310 -7.82 -19.67 -72.30
N ALA A 311 -7.57 -20.99 -72.25
CA ALA A 311 -7.56 -21.76 -71.02
C ALA A 311 -6.46 -21.30 -70.04
N GLU A 312 -5.28 -20.95 -70.55
CA GLU A 312 -4.16 -20.49 -69.74
C GLU A 312 -4.43 -19.10 -69.14
N ILE A 313 -5.09 -18.21 -69.88
CA ILE A 313 -5.55 -16.91 -69.38
C ILE A 313 -6.56 -17.11 -68.24
N VAL A 314 -7.57 -17.97 -68.44
CA VAL A 314 -8.58 -18.27 -67.41
C VAL A 314 -7.93 -18.88 -66.17
N LEU A 315 -6.96 -19.77 -66.34
CA LEU A 315 -6.24 -20.39 -65.23
C LEU A 315 -5.45 -19.35 -64.43
N ARG A 316 -4.74 -18.42 -65.09
CA ARG A 316 -4.02 -17.33 -64.41
C ARG A 316 -4.95 -16.45 -63.60
N ILE A 317 -6.08 -16.03 -64.17
CA ILE A 317 -7.08 -15.21 -63.46
C ILE A 317 -7.59 -15.97 -62.22
N THR A 318 -7.90 -17.25 -62.37
CA THR A 318 -8.42 -18.09 -61.27
C THR A 318 -7.40 -18.25 -60.14
N ILE A 319 -6.12 -18.48 -60.47
CA ILE A 319 -5.04 -18.55 -59.48
C ILE A 319 -4.90 -17.23 -58.73
N GLN A 320 -4.94 -16.11 -59.44
CA GLN A 320 -4.82 -14.78 -58.84
C GLN A 320 -5.99 -14.46 -57.89
N GLU A 321 -7.21 -14.87 -58.24
CA GLU A 321 -8.40 -14.79 -57.39
C GLU A 321 -8.26 -15.66 -56.13
N GLN A 322 -7.81 -16.91 -56.29
CA GLN A 322 -7.57 -17.85 -55.18
C GLN A 322 -6.51 -17.32 -54.19
N GLU A 323 -5.41 -16.75 -54.69
CA GLU A 323 -4.40 -16.12 -53.85
C GLU A 323 -4.95 -14.92 -53.06
N LYS A 324 -5.80 -14.11 -53.70
CA LYS A 324 -6.46 -12.99 -53.04
C LYS A 324 -7.36 -13.50 -51.89
N LEU A 325 -8.17 -14.51 -52.15
CA LEU A 325 -9.02 -15.15 -51.13
C LEU A 325 -8.19 -15.76 -49.99
N LEU A 326 -7.04 -16.38 -50.30
CA LEU A 326 -6.12 -16.90 -49.30
C LEU A 326 -5.55 -15.81 -48.39
N ARG A 327 -5.15 -14.67 -48.97
CA ARG A 327 -4.67 -13.50 -48.21
C ARG A 327 -5.76 -12.92 -47.31
N GLU A 328 -6.99 -12.81 -47.81
CA GLU A 328 -8.14 -12.34 -47.02
C GLU A 328 -8.47 -13.32 -45.88
N ARG A 329 -8.50 -14.62 -46.16
CA ARG A 329 -8.70 -15.66 -45.14
C ARG A 329 -7.68 -15.57 -44.03
N GLN A 330 -6.38 -15.45 -44.35
CA GLN A 330 -5.32 -15.32 -43.36
C GLN A 330 -5.50 -14.07 -42.50
N LYS A 331 -5.89 -12.94 -43.10
CA LYS A 331 -6.16 -11.69 -42.37
C LYS A 331 -7.32 -11.86 -41.39
N ILE A 332 -8.41 -12.51 -41.81
CA ILE A 332 -9.56 -12.81 -40.95
C ILE A 332 -9.16 -13.78 -39.83
N THR A 333 -8.40 -14.84 -40.13
CA THR A 333 -7.94 -15.80 -39.11
C THR A 333 -7.05 -15.13 -38.05
N HIS A 334 -6.16 -14.23 -38.47
CA HIS A 334 -5.33 -13.47 -37.53
C HIS A 334 -6.16 -12.57 -36.62
N GLN A 335 -7.17 -11.88 -37.18
CA GLN A 335 -8.11 -11.08 -36.37
C GLN A 335 -8.90 -11.96 -35.40
N LEU A 336 -9.38 -13.12 -35.85
CA LEU A 336 -10.11 -14.07 -35.01
C LEU A 336 -9.25 -14.59 -33.85
N GLN A 337 -7.99 -14.93 -34.08
CA GLN A 337 -7.08 -15.31 -33.00
C GLN A 337 -6.79 -14.18 -32.02
N LYS A 338 -6.80 -12.93 -32.48
CA LYS A 338 -6.64 -11.75 -31.61
C LYS A 338 -7.89 -11.55 -30.76
N THR A 339 -9.08 -11.66 -31.33
CA THR A 339 -10.34 -11.52 -30.59
C THR A 339 -10.55 -12.64 -29.58
N ILE A 340 -10.25 -13.90 -29.92
CA ILE A 340 -10.33 -15.04 -28.98
C ILE A 340 -9.43 -14.80 -27.76
N ARG A 341 -8.20 -14.32 -27.95
CA ARG A 341 -7.30 -13.98 -26.83
C ARG A 341 -7.83 -12.84 -25.97
N CYS A 342 -8.42 -11.82 -26.59
CA CYS A 342 -9.06 -10.74 -25.85
C CYS A 342 -10.27 -11.22 -25.04
N ILE A 343 -11.10 -12.09 -25.61
CA ILE A 343 -12.26 -12.66 -24.91
C ILE A 343 -11.81 -13.48 -23.70
N ALA A 344 -10.81 -14.35 -23.86
CA ALA A 344 -10.28 -15.15 -22.75
C ALA A 344 -9.72 -14.28 -21.61
N LEU A 345 -9.04 -13.16 -21.95
CA LEU A 345 -8.54 -12.21 -20.96
C LEU A 345 -9.68 -11.48 -20.24
N LEU A 346 -10.73 -11.08 -20.96
CA LEU A 346 -11.91 -10.44 -20.38
C LEU A 346 -12.67 -11.39 -19.46
N ASP A 347 -12.78 -12.66 -19.85
CA ASP A 347 -13.46 -13.69 -19.06
C ASP A 347 -12.73 -13.96 -17.74
N SER A 348 -11.39 -14.07 -17.79
CA SER A 348 -10.56 -14.18 -16.59
C SER A 348 -10.72 -12.98 -15.65
N ARG A 349 -10.75 -11.75 -16.20
CA ARG A 349 -10.98 -10.52 -15.39
C ARG A 349 -12.39 -10.46 -14.81
N ALA A 350 -13.39 -10.89 -15.58
CA ALA A 350 -14.78 -10.94 -15.11
C ALA A 350 -14.91 -11.96 -13.97
N HIS A 351 -14.27 -13.11 -14.08
CA HIS A 351 -14.24 -14.13 -13.02
C HIS A 351 -13.60 -13.58 -11.74
N GLU A 352 -12.43 -12.96 -11.83
CA GLU A 352 -11.74 -12.36 -10.68
C GLU A 352 -12.58 -11.25 -10.00
N ALA A 353 -13.22 -10.39 -10.80
CA ALA A 353 -14.12 -9.37 -10.29
C ALA A 353 -15.33 -9.98 -9.56
N ASN A 354 -15.84 -11.12 -10.03
CA ASN A 354 -16.94 -11.83 -9.40
C ASN A 354 -16.54 -12.44 -8.05
N CYS A 355 -15.35 -13.06 -7.97
CA CYS A 355 -14.82 -13.57 -6.71
C CYS A 355 -14.68 -12.46 -5.66
N ARG A 356 -14.12 -11.31 -6.03
CA ARG A 356 -14.00 -10.14 -5.14
C ARG A 356 -15.38 -9.61 -4.70
N ARG A 357 -16.36 -9.61 -5.60
CA ARG A 357 -17.74 -9.20 -5.28
C ARG A 357 -18.38 -10.12 -4.24
N GLU A 358 -18.16 -11.43 -4.32
CA GLU A 358 -18.67 -12.41 -3.35
C GLU A 358 -17.98 -12.30 -1.98
N GLU A 359 -16.68 -12.03 -1.97
CA GLU A 359 -15.91 -11.77 -0.74
C GLU A 359 -16.45 -10.52 -0.03
N VAL A 360 -16.56 -9.39 -0.75
CA VAL A 360 -17.13 -8.15 -0.20
C VAL A 360 -18.59 -8.34 0.23
N SER A 361 -19.38 -9.12 -0.50
CA SER A 361 -20.77 -9.44 -0.10
C SER A 361 -20.82 -10.22 1.22
N SER A 362 -19.88 -11.13 1.43
CA SER A 362 -19.77 -11.93 2.65
C SER A 362 -19.34 -11.06 3.83
N GLU A 363 -18.35 -10.18 3.65
CA GLU A 363 -17.97 -9.18 4.66
C GLU A 363 -19.13 -8.24 5.01
N LEU A 364 -19.88 -7.78 4.01
CA LEU A 364 -21.01 -6.88 4.21
C LEU A 364 -22.12 -7.54 5.04
N LYS A 365 -22.37 -8.85 4.85
CA LYS A 365 -23.28 -9.63 5.70
C LYS A 365 -22.81 -9.70 7.16
N LEU A 366 -21.50 -9.91 7.38
CA LEU A 366 -20.92 -9.92 8.73
C LEU A 366 -21.04 -8.55 9.43
N ILE A 367 -20.78 -7.47 8.68
CA ILE A 367 -20.93 -6.10 9.18
C ILE A 367 -22.41 -5.82 9.50
N GLN A 368 -23.35 -6.22 8.65
CA GLN A 368 -24.78 -6.06 8.91
C GLN A 368 -25.24 -6.81 10.18
N ALA A 369 -24.76 -8.04 10.38
CA ALA A 369 -25.01 -8.80 11.60
C ALA A 369 -24.42 -8.10 12.84
N SER A 370 -23.22 -7.53 12.72
CA SER A 370 -22.58 -6.74 13.79
C SER A 370 -23.35 -5.45 14.10
N ILE A 371 -23.87 -4.76 13.09
CA ILE A 371 -24.73 -3.58 13.31
C ILE A 371 -26.03 -3.97 14.02
N ALA A 372 -26.64 -5.11 13.66
CA ALA A 372 -27.85 -5.59 14.32
C ALA A 372 -27.62 -5.92 15.80
N THR A 373 -26.51 -6.58 16.13
CA THR A 373 -26.12 -6.87 17.52
C THR A 373 -25.86 -5.59 18.31
N LEU A 374 -25.09 -4.64 17.75
CA LEU A 374 -24.84 -3.34 18.38
C LEU A 374 -26.13 -2.53 18.61
N ARG A 375 -27.10 -2.62 17.71
CA ARG A 375 -28.43 -1.99 17.92
C ARG A 375 -29.18 -2.60 19.09
N LYS A 376 -29.13 -3.93 19.24
CA LYS A 376 -29.74 -4.65 20.38
C LYS A 376 -29.05 -4.27 21.69
N GLU A 377 -27.72 -4.19 21.71
CA GLU A 377 -26.96 -3.72 22.87
C GLU A 377 -27.27 -2.27 23.22
N LYS A 378 -27.36 -1.38 22.24
CA LYS A 378 -27.77 0.02 22.46
C LYS A 378 -29.15 0.11 23.10
N GLN A 379 -30.11 -0.70 22.67
CA GLN A 379 -31.43 -0.77 23.31
C GLN A 379 -31.33 -1.27 24.76
N LYS A 380 -30.52 -2.30 25.02
CA LYS A 380 -30.28 -2.80 26.38
C LYS A 380 -29.67 -1.72 27.28
N LEU A 381 -28.67 -0.98 26.78
CA LEU A 381 -28.06 0.14 27.49
C LEU A 381 -29.05 1.29 27.74
N GLN A 382 -29.98 1.55 26.81
CA GLN A 382 -31.04 2.54 27.03
C GLN A 382 -31.99 2.13 28.16
N VAL A 383 -32.37 0.85 28.23
CA VAL A 383 -33.18 0.31 29.33
C VAL A 383 -32.43 0.44 30.66
N GLN A 384 -31.17 0.01 30.70
CA GLN A 384 -30.31 0.15 31.88
C GLN A 384 -30.11 1.60 32.30
N LYS A 385 -29.98 2.52 31.33
CA LYS A 385 -29.91 3.97 31.62
C LYS A 385 -31.20 4.48 32.27
N ILE A 386 -32.37 4.04 31.80
CA ILE A 386 -33.66 4.41 32.41
C ILE A 386 -33.77 3.83 33.83
N GLU A 387 -33.31 2.60 34.04
CA GLU A 387 -33.27 1.98 35.37
C GLU A 387 -32.29 2.69 36.32
N ALA A 388 -31.12 3.10 35.83
CA ALA A 388 -30.14 3.87 36.60
C ALA A 388 -30.67 5.27 36.97
N ILE A 389 -31.41 5.93 36.07
CA ILE A 389 -32.09 7.19 36.37
C ILE A 389 -33.16 6.98 37.46
N ARG A 390 -33.97 5.92 37.34
CA ARG A 390 -34.95 5.54 38.38
C ARG A 390 -34.29 5.18 39.71
N TRP A 391 -33.09 4.60 39.68
CA TRP A 391 -32.28 4.34 40.87
C TRP A 391 -31.81 5.64 41.52
N LEU A 392 -31.30 6.59 40.72
CA LEU A 392 -30.88 7.92 41.18
C LEU A 392 -32.04 8.70 41.81
N ASP A 393 -33.24 8.62 41.24
CA ASP A 393 -34.43 9.26 41.80
C ASP A 393 -34.84 8.63 43.15
N ARG A 394 -34.75 7.30 43.28
CA ARG A 394 -34.96 6.61 44.58
C ARG A 394 -33.90 6.97 45.61
N TRP A 395 -32.66 7.17 45.19
CA TRP A 395 -31.54 7.54 46.05
C TRP A 395 -31.68 8.97 46.59
N LYS A 396 -32.08 9.93 45.73
CA LYS A 396 -32.41 11.31 46.14
C LYS A 396 -33.60 11.39 47.09
N SER A 397 -34.56 10.46 47.01
CA SER A 397 -35.64 10.34 48.00
C SER A 397 -35.17 9.76 49.35
N HIS A 398 -34.01 9.10 49.39
CA HIS A 398 -33.40 8.57 50.60
C HIS A 398 -32.45 9.58 51.29
N GLU A 399 -31.98 10.59 50.56
CA GLU A 399 -31.12 11.69 51.06
C GLU A 399 -31.84 12.64 52.04
N GLN A 400 -33.17 12.51 52.18
CA GLN A 400 -33.98 13.28 53.13
C GLN A 400 -34.00 12.73 54.56
N TRP A 401 -33.23 11.68 54.85
CA TRP A 401 -33.12 11.05 56.18
C TRP A 401 -31.77 11.27 56.89
N ASP A 402 -30.77 11.86 56.24
CA ASP A 402 -29.39 11.99 56.79
C ASP A 402 -28.92 13.44 57.01
N ASP A 403 -29.83 14.41 57.15
CA ASP A 403 -29.49 15.84 57.42
C ASP A 403 -29.18 16.13 58.91
N ALA A 404 -28.77 15.11 59.69
CA ALA A 404 -28.54 15.24 61.14
C ALA A 404 -27.09 14.97 61.59
N ASN A 405 -26.15 14.68 60.69
CA ASN A 405 -24.79 14.33 61.11
C ASN A 405 -23.68 14.97 60.24
N GLU A 406 -23.81 16.27 59.94
CA GLU A 406 -22.64 17.08 59.58
C GLU A 406 -22.05 17.76 60.82
N ARG A 407 -21.00 17.16 61.38
CA ARG A 407 -19.88 17.82 62.08
C ARG A 407 -18.91 16.75 62.61
N PHE A 408 -17.91 16.38 61.81
CA PHE A 408 -16.52 16.14 62.25
C PHE A 408 -15.65 15.79 61.04
N MET A 409 -14.74 16.71 60.65
CA MET A 409 -13.59 16.36 59.82
C MET A 409 -12.50 15.76 60.71
N GLY A 410 -11.95 14.60 60.32
CA GLY A 410 -10.73 14.04 60.88
C GLY A 410 -10.55 12.54 60.64
N ASP A 411 -9.74 12.21 59.63
CA ASP A 411 -8.85 11.04 59.59
C ASP A 411 -9.45 9.62 59.63
N ILE A 412 -9.94 9.08 58.48
CA ILE A 412 -9.72 7.70 57.94
C ILE A 412 -10.15 7.73 56.45
N SER A 413 -9.25 7.71 55.47
CA SER A 413 -9.64 7.42 54.08
C SER A 413 -9.90 5.92 53.93
N GLU A 414 -11.14 5.50 54.21
CA GLU A 414 -11.57 4.13 53.95
C GLU A 414 -11.58 3.86 52.43
N LEU A 415 -11.04 2.71 52.06
CA LEU A 415 -11.01 2.26 50.67
C LEU A 415 -12.47 2.01 50.20
N PRO A 416 -12.89 2.47 49.01
CA PRO A 416 -14.27 2.32 48.56
C PRO A 416 -14.74 0.86 48.58
N GLU A 417 -15.87 0.62 49.25
CA GLU A 417 -16.56 -0.68 49.29
C GLU A 417 -17.65 -0.71 48.21
N PHE A 418 -17.56 -1.68 47.30
CA PHE A 418 -18.49 -1.87 46.19
C PHE A 418 -19.46 -3.00 46.49
N LEU A 419 -20.72 -2.83 46.07
CA LEU A 419 -21.72 -3.91 46.13
C LEU A 419 -21.39 -4.99 45.10
N LEU A 420 -21.67 -6.25 45.43
CA LEU A 420 -21.49 -7.36 44.49
C LEU A 420 -22.26 -7.13 43.18
N SER A 421 -23.48 -6.61 43.27
CA SER A 421 -24.34 -6.33 42.11
C SER A 421 -23.70 -5.34 41.13
N ASP A 422 -22.92 -4.37 41.64
CA ASP A 422 -22.25 -3.37 40.80
C ASP A 422 -21.12 -4.01 40.00
N LEU A 423 -20.35 -4.89 40.65
CA LEU A 423 -19.24 -5.62 40.02
C LEU A 423 -19.74 -6.72 39.06
N GLU A 424 -20.88 -7.34 39.37
CA GLU A 424 -21.59 -8.24 38.45
C GLU A 424 -22.07 -7.47 37.21
N GLY A 425 -22.69 -6.31 37.40
CA GLY A 425 -23.10 -5.41 36.30
C GLY A 425 -21.90 -5.00 35.43
N ALA A 426 -20.79 -4.61 36.05
CA ALA A 426 -19.58 -4.17 35.37
C ALA A 426 -18.91 -5.28 34.53
N THR A 427 -19.05 -6.55 34.94
CA THR A 427 -18.39 -7.71 34.30
C THR A 427 -19.33 -8.60 33.50
N CYS A 428 -20.60 -8.19 33.33
CA CYS A 428 -21.65 -9.04 32.75
C CYS A 428 -21.76 -10.40 33.45
N ASN A 429 -21.90 -10.38 34.79
CA ASN A 429 -21.96 -11.54 35.69
C ASN A 429 -20.71 -12.42 35.60
N PHE A 430 -19.51 -11.82 35.63
CA PHE A 430 -18.23 -12.52 35.54
C PHE A 430 -18.14 -13.44 34.30
N SER A 431 -18.66 -12.97 33.17
CA SER A 431 -18.65 -13.73 31.92
C SER A 431 -17.22 -14.06 31.47
N GLU A 432 -17.01 -15.28 30.97
CA GLU A 432 -15.71 -15.73 30.48
C GLU A 432 -15.17 -14.86 29.32
N ASN A 433 -16.05 -14.18 28.57
CA ASN A 433 -15.63 -13.25 27.51
C ASN A 433 -14.89 -12.02 28.05
N PHE A 434 -15.08 -11.68 29.32
CA PHE A 434 -14.42 -10.54 29.97
C PHE A 434 -13.21 -10.97 30.81
N LYS A 435 -12.87 -12.25 30.84
CA LYS A 435 -11.72 -12.76 31.59
C LYS A 435 -10.42 -12.36 30.90
N ILE A 436 -9.56 -11.67 31.63
CA ILE A 436 -8.26 -11.20 31.13
C ILE A 436 -7.08 -11.98 31.73
N GLY A 437 -7.28 -12.70 32.83
CA GLY A 437 -6.23 -13.52 33.42
C GLY A 437 -6.75 -14.54 34.43
N ARG A 438 -6.00 -15.64 34.57
CA ARG A 438 -6.21 -16.65 35.61
C ARG A 438 -4.87 -16.92 36.30
N GLY A 439 -4.78 -16.58 37.58
CA GLY A 439 -3.60 -16.84 38.41
C GLY A 439 -3.90 -17.84 39.53
N GLY A 440 -2.87 -18.25 40.27
CA GLY A 440 -3.03 -19.13 41.43
C GLY A 440 -3.88 -18.53 42.57
N TYR A 441 -4.03 -17.20 42.57
CA TYR A 441 -4.73 -16.46 43.62
C TYR A 441 -6.15 -16.05 43.24
N GLY A 442 -6.55 -16.20 41.97
CA GLY A 442 -7.87 -15.80 41.51
C GLY A 442 -8.00 -15.64 40.00
N ILE A 443 -9.17 -15.16 39.59
CA ILE A 443 -9.50 -14.85 38.20
C ILE A 443 -9.66 -13.33 38.07
N VAL A 444 -9.07 -12.74 37.04
CA VAL A 444 -9.18 -11.30 36.77
C VAL A 444 -10.09 -11.10 35.58
N TYR A 445 -11.09 -10.24 35.76
CA TYR A 445 -12.06 -9.84 34.75
C TYR A 445 -11.88 -8.37 34.41
N LYS A 446 -12.02 -8.03 33.14
CA LYS A 446 -12.19 -6.65 32.68
C LYS A 446 -13.63 -6.23 32.97
N GLY A 447 -13.81 -5.09 33.60
CA GLY A 447 -15.13 -4.51 33.84
C GLY A 447 -15.21 -3.05 33.38
N GLU A 448 -16.42 -2.58 33.17
CA GLU A 448 -16.72 -1.17 32.90
C GLU A 448 -17.60 -0.64 34.04
N MET A 449 -17.09 0.30 34.83
CA MET A 449 -17.80 0.87 35.98
C MET A 449 -17.49 2.36 36.10
N LEU A 450 -18.51 3.19 36.37
CA LEU A 450 -18.36 4.66 36.48
C LEU A 450 -17.67 5.30 35.25
N ASN A 451 -17.98 4.82 34.04
CA ASN A 451 -17.33 5.22 32.77
C ASN A 451 -15.80 5.03 32.76
N LYS A 452 -15.28 4.12 33.59
CA LYS A 452 -13.87 3.75 33.65
C LYS A 452 -13.73 2.24 33.48
N THR A 453 -12.80 1.84 32.63
CA THR A 453 -12.39 0.43 32.54
C THR A 453 -11.60 0.05 33.80
N VAL A 454 -11.97 -1.05 34.43
CA VAL A 454 -11.36 -1.57 35.66
C VAL A 454 -10.98 -3.03 35.51
N ALA A 455 -10.02 -3.49 36.32
CA ALA A 455 -9.65 -4.89 36.44
C ALA A 455 -10.17 -5.43 37.79
N ILE A 456 -11.14 -6.35 37.74
CA ILE A 456 -11.80 -6.91 38.91
C ILE A 456 -11.22 -8.31 39.16
N LYS A 457 -10.46 -8.44 40.25
CA LYS A 457 -9.84 -9.70 40.67
C LYS A 457 -10.75 -10.41 41.67
N LYS A 458 -11.26 -11.57 41.29
CA LYS A 458 -12.03 -12.49 42.13
C LYS A 458 -11.09 -13.50 42.78
N LEU A 459 -10.89 -13.39 44.09
CA LEU A 459 -10.00 -14.27 44.84
C LEU A 459 -10.62 -15.65 45.04
N HIS A 460 -9.79 -16.69 45.08
CA HIS A 460 -10.26 -18.05 45.33
C HIS A 460 -10.64 -18.27 46.79
N SER A 461 -11.79 -18.89 47.04
CA SER A 461 -12.36 -19.05 48.38
C SER A 461 -11.53 -19.91 49.36
N TYR A 462 -10.67 -20.79 48.86
CA TYR A 462 -9.84 -21.67 49.69
C TYR A 462 -8.49 -21.03 50.11
N ASN A 463 -8.12 -19.87 49.56
CA ASN A 463 -6.83 -19.22 49.81
C ASN A 463 -6.87 -18.14 50.90
N MET A 464 -8.03 -17.99 51.52
CA MET A 464 -8.38 -16.72 52.13
C MET A 464 -8.43 -16.84 53.65
N PRO A 465 -7.90 -15.82 54.34
CA PRO A 465 -7.91 -15.80 55.78
C PRO A 465 -9.33 -15.49 56.30
N ARG A 466 -9.52 -15.50 57.62
CA ARG A 466 -10.81 -15.09 58.21
C ARG A 466 -11.20 -13.69 57.68
N GLN A 467 -12.50 -13.43 57.53
CA GLN A 467 -12.99 -12.16 56.94
C GLN A 467 -12.43 -10.91 57.66
N THR A 468 -12.21 -11.00 58.98
CA THR A 468 -11.55 -9.97 59.79
C THR A 468 -10.07 -9.74 59.44
N ASP A 469 -9.35 -10.80 59.06
CA ASP A 469 -7.97 -10.71 58.59
C ASP A 469 -7.90 -10.16 57.17
N PHE A 470 -8.87 -10.48 56.31
CA PHE A 470 -8.98 -9.90 54.97
C PHE A 470 -9.17 -8.39 55.04
N HIS A 471 -10.11 -7.92 55.86
CA HIS A 471 -10.38 -6.48 56.02
C HIS A 471 -9.13 -5.72 56.51
N LYS A 472 -8.45 -6.21 57.55
CA LYS A 472 -7.18 -5.62 58.03
C LYS A 472 -6.10 -5.55 56.96
N LYS A 473 -5.96 -6.60 56.16
CA LYS A 473 -4.95 -6.65 55.08
C LYS A 473 -5.32 -5.71 53.94
N VAL A 474 -6.58 -5.65 53.54
CA VAL A 474 -7.06 -4.71 52.50
C VAL A 474 -6.86 -3.26 52.91
N GLN A 475 -7.10 -2.91 54.18
CA GLN A 475 -6.81 -1.56 54.69
C GLN A 475 -5.33 -1.20 54.52
N VAL A 476 -4.41 -2.15 54.72
CA VAL A 476 -2.98 -1.93 54.44
C VAL A 476 -2.74 -1.76 52.94
N LEU A 477 -3.35 -2.59 52.07
CA LEU A 477 -3.23 -2.47 50.62
C LEU A 477 -3.73 -1.11 50.10
N GLY A 478 -4.84 -0.60 50.64
CA GLY A 478 -5.41 0.68 50.28
C GLY A 478 -4.49 1.89 50.53
N LYS A 479 -3.52 1.72 51.43
CA LYS A 479 -2.48 2.73 51.73
C LYS A 479 -1.28 2.65 50.78
N LEU A 480 -1.15 1.58 49.99
CA LEU A 480 -0.05 1.41 49.05
C LEU A 480 -0.34 2.17 47.76
N ARG A 481 0.16 3.40 47.68
CA ARG A 481 0.05 4.24 46.47
C ARG A 481 1.43 4.60 45.96
N HIS A 482 1.72 4.20 44.73
CA HIS A 482 2.98 4.48 44.05
C HIS A 482 2.78 4.50 42.54
N THR A 483 3.49 5.37 41.83
CA THR A 483 3.36 5.56 40.37
C THR A 483 3.57 4.25 39.57
N HIS A 484 4.42 3.37 40.09
CA HIS A 484 4.79 2.08 39.46
C HIS A 484 4.15 0.86 40.12
N LEU A 485 3.08 1.04 40.90
CA LEU A 485 2.23 -0.04 41.40
C LEU A 485 0.84 0.10 40.80
N VAL A 486 0.21 -1.02 40.47
CA VAL A 486 -1.20 -1.01 40.02
C VAL A 486 -2.09 -0.54 41.17
N GLU A 487 -2.81 0.55 40.95
CA GLU A 487 -3.65 1.18 41.97
C GLU A 487 -4.87 0.32 42.31
N LEU A 488 -5.03 0.04 43.61
CA LEU A 488 -6.24 -0.56 44.15
C LEU A 488 -7.30 0.55 44.32
N ILE A 489 -8.36 0.48 43.51
CA ILE A 489 -9.45 1.46 43.47
C ILE A 489 -10.47 1.20 44.57
N GLY A 490 -10.78 -0.07 44.85
CA GLY A 490 -11.72 -0.45 45.90
C GLY A 490 -11.87 -1.96 46.03
N VAL A 491 -12.82 -2.38 46.87
CA VAL A 491 -13.02 -3.78 47.25
C VAL A 491 -14.48 -4.16 47.39
N CYS A 492 -14.76 -5.45 47.34
CA CYS A 492 -16.02 -6.02 47.80
C CYS A 492 -15.69 -7.16 48.78
N SER A 493 -15.85 -6.87 50.06
CA SER A 493 -15.52 -7.73 51.19
C SER A 493 -16.51 -8.88 51.37
N GLU A 494 -17.74 -8.75 50.85
CA GLU A 494 -18.75 -9.82 50.83
C GLU A 494 -18.31 -11.00 49.94
N SER A 495 -17.70 -10.70 48.79
CA SER A 495 -17.35 -11.69 47.75
C SER A 495 -15.85 -11.77 47.43
N TRP A 496 -15.02 -11.13 48.24
CA TRP A 496 -13.55 -11.17 48.17
C TRP A 496 -13.02 -10.72 46.81
N LEU A 497 -13.59 -9.61 46.33
CA LEU A 497 -13.22 -8.99 45.07
C LEU A 497 -12.34 -7.77 45.34
N LEU A 498 -11.33 -7.59 44.50
CA LEU A 498 -10.47 -6.40 44.49
C LEU A 498 -10.63 -5.71 43.15
N VAL A 499 -10.81 -4.40 43.17
CA VAL A 499 -10.99 -3.57 41.96
C VAL A 499 -9.74 -2.74 41.75
N TYR A 500 -9.07 -2.96 40.63
CA TYR A 500 -7.84 -2.28 40.24
C TYR A 500 -8.05 -1.40 39.01
N GLU A 501 -7.14 -0.46 38.79
CA GLU A 501 -7.03 0.21 37.49
C GLU A 501 -6.76 -0.81 36.37
N TYR A 502 -7.36 -0.60 35.20
CA TYR A 502 -7.09 -1.40 34.02
C TYR A 502 -5.96 -0.78 33.19
N LEU A 503 -4.98 -1.61 32.82
CA LEU A 503 -3.82 -1.19 32.02
C LEU A 503 -3.93 -1.77 30.60
N PRO A 504 -4.12 -0.93 29.57
CA PRO A 504 -4.40 -1.39 28.20
C PRO A 504 -3.20 -1.99 27.48
N GLY A 505 -1.96 -1.69 27.91
CA GLY A 505 -0.74 -2.27 27.34
C GLY A 505 -0.55 -3.76 27.67
N GLY A 506 -1.34 -4.31 28.60
CA GLY A 506 -1.24 -5.71 28.98
C GLY A 506 0.07 -6.04 29.71
N SER A 507 0.43 -7.32 29.76
CA SER A 507 1.61 -7.78 30.50
C SER A 507 2.89 -7.74 29.67
N LEU A 508 4.02 -7.50 30.33
CA LEU A 508 5.36 -7.55 29.74
C LEU A 508 5.66 -8.92 29.13
N HIS A 509 5.08 -9.98 29.70
CA HIS A 509 5.14 -11.33 29.13
C HIS A 509 4.68 -11.39 27.66
N ASN A 510 3.65 -10.63 27.26
CA ASN A 510 3.16 -10.63 25.88
C ASN A 510 4.17 -10.04 24.89
N TYR A 511 5.03 -9.14 25.35
CA TYR A 511 6.12 -8.57 24.55
C TYR A 511 7.29 -9.54 24.47
N LEU A 512 7.58 -10.24 25.56
CA LEU A 512 8.72 -11.15 25.67
C LEU A 512 8.50 -12.53 25.04
N SER A 513 7.27 -13.01 24.99
CA SER A 513 6.91 -14.34 24.44
C SER A 513 6.64 -14.33 22.94
N ASN A 514 6.18 -13.19 22.40
CA ASN A 514 5.84 -13.05 20.99
C ASN A 514 6.98 -12.27 20.32
N ASN A 515 7.96 -12.96 19.72
CA ASN A 515 9.17 -12.36 19.12
C ASN A 515 8.87 -11.18 18.16
N ASN A 516 7.67 -11.11 17.59
CA ASN A 516 7.24 -10.01 16.70
C ASN A 516 6.93 -8.70 17.43
N ASN A 517 6.67 -8.72 18.75
CA ASN A 517 6.30 -7.56 19.56
C ASN A 517 7.47 -7.03 20.41
N ILE A 518 8.51 -7.82 20.69
CA ILE A 518 9.69 -7.38 21.45
C ILE A 518 10.41 -6.20 20.76
N SER A 519 10.35 -6.16 19.41
CA SER A 519 10.88 -5.09 18.57
C SER A 519 10.15 -3.75 18.74
N THR A 520 8.97 -3.74 19.36
CA THR A 520 8.26 -2.50 19.70
C THR A 520 8.87 -1.78 20.89
N LEU A 521 9.62 -2.50 21.76
CA LEU A 521 10.29 -1.94 22.93
C LEU A 521 11.76 -1.68 22.59
N ASN A 522 12.08 -0.45 22.19
CA ASN A 522 13.47 -0.02 22.02
C ASN A 522 14.23 -0.04 23.37
N TRP A 523 15.56 -0.01 23.31
CA TRP A 523 16.40 -0.13 24.51
C TRP A 523 16.11 0.93 25.57
N LYS A 524 15.74 2.16 25.18
CA LYS A 524 15.40 3.25 26.12
C LYS A 524 14.14 2.91 26.91
N ILE A 525 13.12 2.35 26.25
CA ILE A 525 11.89 1.89 26.92
C ILE A 525 12.22 0.74 27.87
N ARG A 526 13.07 -0.22 27.45
CA ARG A 526 13.48 -1.35 28.31
C ARG A 526 14.24 -0.89 29.55
N ALA A 527 15.18 0.05 29.39
CA ALA A 527 15.90 0.66 30.51
C ALA A 527 14.96 1.42 31.46
N ARG A 528 13.95 2.12 30.93
CA ARG A 528 12.92 2.79 31.73
C ARG A 528 12.07 1.78 32.52
N ILE A 529 11.66 0.67 31.91
CA ILE A 529 10.92 -0.40 32.59
C ILE A 529 11.74 -0.94 33.78
N VAL A 530 13.06 -1.12 33.62
CA VAL A 530 13.94 -1.53 34.72
C VAL A 530 13.91 -0.51 35.88
N ALA A 531 13.98 0.79 35.57
CA ALA A 531 13.89 1.85 36.57
C ALA A 531 12.53 1.88 37.28
N ASP A 532 11.43 1.78 36.52
CA ASP A 532 10.06 1.75 37.02
C ASP A 532 9.87 0.60 38.04
N ILE A 533 10.35 -0.62 37.71
CA ILE A 533 10.30 -1.79 38.59
C ILE A 533 11.14 -1.57 39.85
N ALA A 534 12.37 -1.06 39.70
CA ALA A 534 13.26 -0.80 40.83
C ALA A 534 12.66 0.22 41.81
N SER A 535 12.01 1.27 41.29
CA SER A 535 11.32 2.30 42.05
C SER A 535 10.16 1.71 42.88
N ALA A 536 9.31 0.89 42.26
CA ALA A 536 8.23 0.19 42.96
C ALA A 536 8.71 -0.78 44.03
N LEU A 537 9.76 -1.56 43.75
CA LEU A 537 10.32 -2.50 44.72
C LEU A 537 10.97 -1.77 45.89
N LEU A 538 11.71 -0.68 45.65
CA LEU A 538 12.26 0.18 46.69
C LEU A 538 11.14 0.67 47.62
N PHE A 539 10.02 1.14 47.06
CA PHE A 539 8.87 1.57 47.84
C PHE A 539 8.34 0.45 48.74
N LEU A 540 8.04 -0.75 48.19
CA LEU A 540 7.54 -1.90 48.96
C LEU A 540 8.53 -2.34 50.06
N HIS A 541 9.83 -2.35 49.74
CA HIS A 541 10.89 -2.79 50.64
C HIS A 541 11.27 -1.73 51.68
N SER A 542 10.77 -0.49 51.56
CA SER A 542 10.99 0.58 52.54
C SER A 542 10.03 0.52 53.73
N PHE A 543 8.89 -0.20 53.61
CA PHE A 543 7.87 -0.28 54.65
C PHE A 543 8.39 -0.83 55.99
N ARG A 544 7.90 -0.25 57.08
CA ARG A 544 8.24 -0.58 58.47
C ARG A 544 6.97 -0.88 59.29
N PRO A 545 7.03 -1.72 60.35
CA PRO A 545 8.21 -2.40 60.89
C PRO A 545 8.69 -3.59 60.06
N LYS A 546 7.88 -4.09 59.12
CA LYS A 546 8.21 -5.22 58.24
C LYS A 546 8.12 -4.79 56.77
N LYS A 547 9.16 -5.11 56.00
CA LYS A 547 9.20 -4.90 54.55
C LYS A 547 8.06 -5.66 53.87
N ILE A 548 7.42 -5.07 52.88
CA ILE A 548 6.41 -5.75 52.06
C ILE A 548 7.16 -6.51 50.96
N VAL A 549 6.99 -7.82 50.92
CA VAL A 549 7.59 -8.71 49.91
C VAL A 549 6.55 -8.98 48.84
N HIS A 550 6.92 -8.78 47.58
CA HIS A 550 6.05 -9.10 46.45
C HIS A 550 5.85 -10.61 46.31
N GLY A 551 6.94 -11.38 46.30
CA GLY A 551 6.96 -12.84 46.41
C GLY A 551 6.60 -13.61 45.14
N ASN A 552 6.07 -12.94 44.11
CA ASN A 552 5.73 -13.54 42.81
C ASN A 552 6.08 -12.60 41.63
N LEU A 553 7.26 -11.99 41.66
CA LEU A 553 7.65 -11.02 40.62
C LEU A 553 8.06 -11.76 39.34
N LYS A 554 7.37 -11.45 38.23
CA LYS A 554 7.56 -12.08 36.91
C LYS A 554 6.92 -11.24 35.80
N PRO A 555 7.28 -11.41 34.52
CA PRO A 555 6.75 -10.57 33.43
C PRO A 555 5.23 -10.58 33.27
N GLU A 556 4.52 -11.62 33.72
CA GLU A 556 3.06 -11.68 33.69
C GLU A 556 2.42 -10.68 34.67
N ASN A 557 3.14 -10.32 35.73
CA ASN A 557 2.71 -9.41 36.80
C ASN A 557 3.30 -7.99 36.63
N LEU A 558 3.91 -7.72 35.48
CA LEU A 558 4.43 -6.42 35.09
C LEU A 558 3.56 -5.90 33.96
N LEU A 559 2.73 -4.90 34.25
CA LEU A 559 1.76 -4.39 33.28
C LEU A 559 2.24 -3.05 32.70
N LEU A 560 1.92 -2.81 31.43
CA LEU A 560 2.25 -1.56 30.75
C LEU A 560 1.00 -0.70 30.57
N ASP A 561 1.14 0.60 30.82
CA ASP A 561 0.13 1.59 30.46
C ASP A 561 0.22 2.01 28.98
N SER A 562 -0.60 2.98 28.57
CA SER A 562 -0.60 3.52 27.21
C SER A 562 0.69 4.25 26.81
N GLU A 563 1.54 4.62 27.78
CA GLU A 563 2.80 5.34 27.57
C GLU A 563 4.02 4.40 27.70
N ASN A 564 3.79 3.08 27.78
CA ASN A 564 4.80 2.06 28.06
C ASN A 564 5.54 2.27 29.40
N ARG A 565 4.88 2.87 30.41
CA ARG A 565 5.37 2.84 31.80
C ARG A 565 4.97 1.53 32.45
N CYS A 566 5.88 0.99 33.25
CA CYS A 566 5.64 -0.26 33.94
C CYS A 566 4.98 -0.04 35.30
N LYS A 567 3.97 -0.85 35.61
CA LYS A 567 3.36 -0.97 36.93
C LYS A 567 3.36 -2.43 37.39
N ILE A 568 3.74 -2.68 38.64
CA ILE A 568 3.72 -4.01 39.24
C ILE A 568 2.32 -4.32 39.75
N SER A 569 1.74 -5.44 39.31
CA SER A 569 0.46 -5.98 39.78
C SER A 569 0.67 -7.10 40.81
N ASP A 570 -0.41 -7.61 41.41
CA ASP A 570 -0.39 -8.82 42.27
C ASP A 570 0.51 -8.76 43.53
N TYR A 571 1.00 -7.59 43.91
CA TYR A 571 1.71 -7.36 45.18
C TYR A 571 0.84 -7.66 46.41
N SER A 572 -0.49 -7.73 46.24
CA SER A 572 -1.45 -8.08 47.28
C SER A 572 -1.47 -9.59 47.59
N ASP A 573 -1.08 -10.45 46.65
CA ASP A 573 -1.33 -11.89 46.73
C ASP A 573 -0.61 -12.55 47.91
N HIS A 574 0.69 -12.27 48.05
CA HIS A 574 1.50 -12.76 49.16
C HIS A 574 1.01 -12.22 50.52
N MET A 575 0.54 -10.97 50.55
CA MET A 575 0.03 -10.37 51.78
C MET A 575 -1.32 -10.96 52.19
N LEU A 576 -2.20 -11.26 51.23
CA LEU A 576 -3.54 -11.79 51.45
C LEU A 576 -3.55 -13.27 51.84
N THR A 577 -2.54 -14.06 51.45
CA THR A 577 -2.53 -15.50 51.75
C THR A 577 -2.33 -15.82 53.25
N ALA A 578 -2.88 -16.96 53.70
CA ALA A 578 -2.58 -17.53 55.02
C ALA A 578 -1.17 -18.15 55.01
N SER A 579 -0.35 -17.95 56.07
CA SER A 579 1.05 -18.42 56.15
C SER A 579 1.24 -19.94 55.93
N GLN A 580 0.19 -20.75 55.96
CA GLN A 580 0.23 -22.20 55.73
C GLN A 580 0.05 -22.60 54.25
N ALA A 581 -0.43 -21.70 53.38
CA ALA A 581 -0.75 -22.01 51.97
C ALA A 581 0.48 -22.24 51.08
N PHE A 582 1.65 -21.70 51.45
CA PHE A 582 2.92 -21.93 50.75
C PHE A 582 3.43 -23.38 50.83
N ARG A 583 2.81 -24.24 51.66
CA ARG A 583 3.19 -25.64 51.85
C ARG A 583 2.30 -26.64 51.10
N CYS A 584 1.22 -26.20 50.44
CA CYS A 584 0.30 -27.11 49.73
C CYS A 584 0.86 -27.52 48.35
N PRO A 585 0.98 -28.82 48.04
CA PRO A 585 1.39 -29.32 46.71
C PRO A 585 0.47 -28.85 45.57
N SER A 586 -0.80 -28.57 45.86
CA SER A 586 -1.78 -28.09 44.88
C SER A 586 -1.48 -26.69 44.35
N PHE A 587 -0.83 -25.82 45.14
CA PHE A 587 -0.37 -24.51 44.68
C PHE A 587 0.77 -24.61 43.65
N ARG A 588 1.54 -25.71 43.73
CA ARG A 588 2.61 -26.05 42.77
C ARG A 588 2.07 -26.63 41.47
N HIS A 589 0.87 -27.19 41.47
CA HIS A 589 0.26 -27.84 40.31
C HIS A 589 -0.79 -26.99 39.56
N CYS A 590 -1.32 -25.91 40.15
CA CYS A 590 -2.33 -25.06 39.51
C CYS A 590 -1.79 -23.93 38.62
N SER A 591 -0.47 -23.65 38.63
CA SER A 591 0.17 -22.82 37.59
C SER A 591 0.42 -23.66 36.34
N GLY A 592 -0.63 -23.86 35.55
CA GLY A 592 -0.66 -24.67 34.32
C GLY A 592 0.10 -24.08 33.13
N SER A 593 1.32 -23.59 33.32
CA SER A 593 2.26 -23.33 32.24
C SER A 593 3.68 -23.58 32.73
N ASN A 594 4.52 -24.19 31.90
CA ASN A 594 5.91 -24.61 32.14
C ASN A 594 6.91 -23.51 32.61
N GLY A 595 6.45 -22.34 33.09
CA GLY A 595 7.28 -21.15 33.37
C GLY A 595 7.26 -20.61 34.80
N ALA A 596 6.34 -21.01 35.68
CA ALA A 596 6.17 -20.37 37.00
C ALA A 596 7.37 -20.53 37.97
N TYR A 597 8.24 -21.52 37.74
CA TYR A 597 9.43 -21.79 38.54
C TYR A 597 10.70 -21.07 38.05
N LEU A 598 10.65 -20.41 36.89
CA LEU A 598 11.85 -19.89 36.23
C LEU A 598 12.38 -18.62 36.91
N TYR A 599 11.51 -17.80 37.51
CA TYR A 599 11.90 -16.57 38.20
C TYR A 599 12.14 -16.76 39.70
N THR A 600 12.02 -17.99 40.20
CA THR A 600 12.07 -18.25 41.64
C THR A 600 13.51 -18.26 42.15
N ASP A 601 13.72 -17.53 43.24
CA ASP A 601 14.98 -17.48 43.99
C ASP A 601 15.42 -18.88 44.46
N PRO A 602 16.65 -19.34 44.14
CA PRO A 602 17.20 -20.60 44.60
C PRO A 602 17.16 -20.78 46.13
N GLU A 603 17.40 -19.72 46.90
CA GLU A 603 17.29 -19.77 48.36
C GLU A 603 15.84 -19.91 48.81
N CYS A 604 14.90 -19.19 48.18
CA CYS A 604 13.46 -19.34 48.44
C CYS A 604 12.97 -20.75 48.12
N ASN A 605 13.47 -21.37 47.04
CA ASN A 605 13.15 -22.76 46.70
C ASN A 605 13.59 -23.74 47.79
N ARG A 606 14.71 -23.45 48.46
CA ARG A 606 15.23 -24.28 49.57
C ARG A 606 14.52 -24.00 50.90
N THR A 607 14.26 -22.73 51.23
CA THR A 607 13.70 -22.32 52.52
C THR A 607 12.16 -22.34 52.55
N GLY A 608 11.52 -22.29 51.38
CA GLY A 608 10.07 -22.25 51.22
C GLY A 608 9.41 -20.91 51.60
N ALA A 609 10.20 -19.86 51.84
CA ALA A 609 9.70 -18.55 52.26
C ALA A 609 10.34 -17.42 51.43
N PRO A 610 9.54 -16.66 50.65
CA PRO A 610 10.07 -15.55 49.88
C PRO A 610 10.46 -14.38 50.80
N THR A 611 11.55 -13.71 50.44
CA THR A 611 12.05 -12.53 51.14
C THR A 611 12.15 -11.36 50.17
N TYR A 612 12.40 -10.15 50.68
CA TYR A 612 12.66 -9.00 49.81
C TYR A 612 13.87 -9.25 48.88
N LYS A 613 14.86 -10.06 49.29
CA LYS A 613 15.98 -10.49 48.45
C LYS A 613 15.57 -11.49 47.36
N SER A 614 14.47 -12.21 47.55
CA SER A 614 13.89 -13.06 46.52
C SER A 614 13.29 -12.22 45.39
N ASP A 615 12.64 -11.10 45.72
CA ASP A 615 12.17 -10.12 44.71
C ASP A 615 13.35 -9.53 43.91
N ILE A 616 14.48 -9.23 44.57
CA ILE A 616 15.70 -8.75 43.89
C ILE A 616 16.23 -9.77 42.89
N TYR A 617 16.20 -11.06 43.22
CA TYR A 617 16.63 -12.11 42.30
C TYR A 617 15.73 -12.18 41.06
N SER A 618 14.40 -12.19 41.26
CA SER A 618 13.44 -12.17 40.16
C SER A 618 13.58 -10.92 39.30
N PHE A 619 13.82 -9.76 39.92
CA PHE A 619 14.14 -8.50 39.23
C PHE A 619 15.39 -8.64 38.36
N GLY A 620 16.47 -9.24 38.87
CA GLY A 620 17.69 -9.50 38.12
C GLY A 620 17.46 -10.32 36.85
N LEU A 621 16.66 -11.38 36.94
CA LEU A 621 16.32 -12.20 35.78
C LEU A 621 15.54 -11.42 34.72
N ILE A 622 14.60 -10.56 35.16
CA ILE A 622 13.83 -9.69 34.26
C ILE A 622 14.73 -8.66 33.60
N VAL A 623 15.68 -8.06 34.32
CA VAL A 623 16.69 -7.14 33.76
C VAL A 623 17.50 -7.84 32.67
N LEU A 624 18.05 -9.03 32.96
CA LEU A 624 18.84 -9.79 31.99
C LEU A 624 18.01 -10.18 30.77
N GLN A 625 16.75 -10.58 30.96
CA GLN A 625 15.85 -10.91 29.87
C GLN A 625 15.52 -9.69 29.00
N LEU A 626 15.28 -8.52 29.59
CA LEU A 626 15.01 -7.28 28.85
C LEU A 626 16.23 -6.83 28.04
N VAL A 627 17.44 -6.94 28.60
CA VAL A 627 18.66 -6.50 27.92
C VAL A 627 19.06 -7.46 26.80
N THR A 628 18.87 -8.76 26.98
CA THR A 628 19.30 -9.78 26.02
C THR A 628 18.23 -10.19 25.02
N GLY A 629 16.95 -9.94 25.31
CA GLY A 629 15.83 -10.41 24.49
C GLY A 629 15.69 -11.94 24.46
N LYS A 630 16.41 -12.66 25.32
CA LYS A 630 16.50 -14.13 25.33
C LYS A 630 15.63 -14.77 26.40
N HIS A 631 15.24 -16.02 26.15
CA HIS A 631 14.54 -16.84 27.15
C HIS A 631 15.48 -17.22 28.31
N LEU A 632 14.93 -17.52 29.50
CA LEU A 632 15.71 -17.71 30.72
C LEU A 632 16.63 -18.95 30.76
N GLY A 633 16.50 -19.89 29.82
CA GLY A 633 17.23 -21.16 29.84
C GLY A 633 18.75 -20.98 29.73
N GLY A 634 19.47 -21.12 30.83
CA GLY A 634 20.94 -20.94 30.87
C GLY A 634 21.41 -19.48 30.77
N LEU A 635 20.48 -18.51 30.75
CA LEU A 635 20.75 -17.10 30.46
C LEU A 635 21.81 -16.48 31.38
N VAL A 636 21.67 -16.68 32.70
CA VAL A 636 22.60 -16.13 33.69
C VAL A 636 24.02 -16.65 33.44
N GLY A 637 24.19 -17.93 33.12
CA GLY A 637 25.48 -18.53 32.84
C GLY A 637 26.10 -18.03 31.53
N GLU A 638 25.28 -17.86 30.49
CA GLU A 638 25.71 -17.29 29.21
C GLU A 638 26.20 -15.85 29.37
N VAL A 639 25.40 -14.99 30.02
CA VAL A 639 25.74 -13.59 30.26
C VAL A 639 26.98 -13.48 31.13
N ARG A 640 27.11 -14.30 32.19
CA ARG A 640 28.30 -14.31 33.06
C ARG A 640 29.57 -14.67 32.28
N ARG A 641 29.51 -15.65 31.36
CA ARG A 641 30.64 -15.98 30.47
C ARG A 641 30.98 -14.84 29.51
N ALA A 642 29.97 -14.19 28.94
CA ALA A 642 30.18 -13.06 28.03
C ALA A 642 30.87 -11.88 28.74
N VAL A 643 30.44 -11.54 29.95
CA VAL A 643 31.07 -10.51 30.78
C VAL A 643 32.50 -10.88 31.15
N ALA A 644 32.75 -12.12 31.58
CA ALA A 644 34.11 -12.59 31.92
C ALA A 644 35.09 -12.52 30.72
N ASN A 645 34.58 -12.70 29.50
CA ASN A 645 35.37 -12.61 28.27
C ASN A 645 35.43 -11.18 27.67
N GLY A 646 34.88 -10.16 28.35
CA GLY A 646 34.84 -8.78 27.86
C GLY A 646 33.88 -8.55 26.69
N LYS A 647 32.98 -9.48 26.39
CA LYS A 647 32.05 -9.47 25.23
C LYS A 647 30.63 -9.11 25.63
N VAL A 648 30.45 -8.05 26.41
CA VAL A 648 29.11 -7.63 26.90
C VAL A 648 28.20 -7.21 25.76
N THR A 649 28.73 -6.53 24.75
CA THR A 649 27.96 -6.08 23.58
C THR A 649 27.34 -7.23 22.78
N SER A 650 27.94 -8.43 22.81
CA SER A 650 27.43 -9.58 22.05
C SER A 650 26.18 -10.21 22.66
N VAL A 651 25.85 -9.90 23.92
CA VAL A 651 24.63 -10.41 24.57
C VAL A 651 23.46 -9.42 24.51
N LEU A 652 23.70 -8.17 24.11
CA LEU A 652 22.66 -7.16 24.00
C LEU A 652 21.72 -7.48 22.83
N ASP A 653 20.42 -7.26 23.03
CA ASP A 653 19.41 -7.52 22.00
C ASP A 653 19.50 -6.49 20.87
N SER A 654 20.04 -6.90 19.72
CA SER A 654 20.13 -6.05 18.53
C SER A 654 18.77 -5.61 17.98
N SER A 655 17.68 -6.31 18.29
CA SER A 655 16.33 -5.92 17.86
C SER A 655 15.78 -4.70 18.60
N ALA A 656 16.38 -4.33 19.75
CA ALA A 656 15.98 -3.16 20.54
C ALA A 656 16.61 -1.85 20.04
N GLY A 657 17.33 -1.89 18.91
CA GLY A 657 18.12 -0.78 18.36
C GLY A 657 19.56 -0.76 18.85
N GLU A 658 20.25 0.36 18.63
CA GLU A 658 21.64 0.55 19.04
C GLU A 658 21.72 0.87 20.53
N TRP A 659 22.07 -0.12 21.34
CA TRP A 659 22.30 0.06 22.77
C TRP A 659 23.52 0.94 23.02
N SER A 660 23.40 1.90 23.94
CA SER A 660 24.58 2.53 24.52
C SER A 660 25.43 1.46 25.22
N THR A 661 26.71 1.42 24.88
CA THR A 661 27.65 0.44 25.45
C THR A 661 27.70 0.54 26.98
N TYR A 662 27.66 1.77 27.51
CA TYR A 662 27.64 2.04 28.94
C TYR A 662 26.34 1.53 29.59
N VAL A 663 25.18 1.92 29.06
CA VAL A 663 23.87 1.53 29.63
C VAL A 663 23.69 0.01 29.58
N GLY A 664 23.98 -0.62 28.44
CA GLY A 664 23.89 -2.06 28.28
C GLY A 664 24.78 -2.80 29.28
N ARG A 665 26.03 -2.37 29.44
CA ARG A 665 26.95 -2.95 30.43
C ARG A 665 26.44 -2.78 31.86
N ARG A 666 26.01 -1.57 32.22
CA ARG A 666 25.55 -1.27 33.57
C ARG A 666 24.33 -2.10 33.97
N LEU A 667 23.36 -2.27 33.07
CA LEU A 667 22.19 -3.10 33.29
C LEU A 667 22.53 -4.60 33.36
N VAL A 668 23.46 -5.08 32.53
CA VAL A 668 23.95 -6.48 32.60
C VAL A 668 24.61 -6.76 33.94
N GLU A 669 25.50 -5.88 34.39
CA GLU A 669 26.19 -6.02 35.69
C GLU A 669 25.22 -5.99 36.86
N LEU A 670 24.23 -5.08 36.83
CA LEU A 670 23.17 -5.05 37.83
C LEU A 670 22.37 -6.36 37.83
N GLY A 671 21.93 -6.82 36.65
CA GLY A 671 21.18 -8.06 36.50
C GLY A 671 21.93 -9.27 37.07
N LEU A 672 23.22 -9.41 36.76
CA LEU A 672 24.06 -10.48 37.29
C LEU A 672 24.21 -10.41 38.82
N ARG A 673 24.47 -9.23 39.38
CA ARG A 673 24.56 -9.04 40.84
C ARG A 673 23.25 -9.37 41.55
N CYS A 674 22.12 -9.02 40.95
CA CYS A 674 20.80 -9.38 41.45
C CYS A 674 20.57 -10.91 41.42
N CYS A 675 21.12 -11.60 40.42
CA CYS A 675 21.01 -13.06 40.23
C CYS A 675 22.04 -13.90 41.01
N GLU A 676 22.74 -13.33 41.99
CA GLU A 676 23.66 -14.11 42.83
C GLU A 676 22.92 -15.20 43.64
N CYS A 677 23.54 -16.37 43.75
CA CYS A 677 22.91 -17.52 44.39
C CYS A 677 22.65 -17.25 45.88
N ASN A 678 23.59 -16.60 46.57
CA ASN A 678 23.41 -16.20 47.96
C ASN A 678 22.65 -14.87 48.06
N SER A 679 21.63 -14.79 48.91
CA SER A 679 20.82 -13.59 49.09
C SER A 679 21.59 -12.39 49.67
N ARG A 680 22.69 -12.66 50.39
CA ARG A 680 23.55 -11.63 50.99
C ARG A 680 24.39 -10.88 49.96
N ASP A 681 24.75 -11.54 48.87
CA ASP A 681 25.62 -10.98 47.81
C ASP A 681 24.82 -10.11 46.83
N ARG A 682 23.49 -10.22 46.85
CA ARG A 682 22.58 -9.41 46.03
C ARG A 682 22.55 -7.97 46.54
N PRO A 683 22.44 -6.95 45.68
CA PRO A 683 22.37 -5.56 46.09
C PRO A 683 21.09 -5.27 46.91
N GLU A 684 21.11 -4.19 47.67
CA GLU A 684 19.88 -3.56 48.16
C GLU A 684 19.49 -2.44 47.20
N LEU A 685 18.21 -2.34 46.86
CA LEU A 685 17.71 -1.20 46.11
C LEU A 685 17.77 0.01 47.05
N THR A 686 18.57 1.00 46.68
CA THR A 686 18.74 2.26 47.41
C THR A 686 18.21 3.40 46.56
N GLN A 687 17.89 4.54 47.19
CA GLN A 687 17.39 5.71 46.47
C GLN A 687 18.41 6.21 45.42
N SER A 688 19.71 6.11 45.70
CA SER A 688 20.77 6.47 44.74
C SER A 688 20.77 5.56 43.52
N LEU A 689 20.68 4.24 43.73
CA LEU A 689 20.62 3.27 42.63
C LEU A 689 19.36 3.47 41.77
N VAL A 690 18.19 3.72 42.38
CA VAL A 690 16.96 3.98 41.60
C VAL A 690 17.10 5.27 40.79
N LYS A 691 17.64 6.34 41.38
CA LYS A 691 17.92 7.58 40.64
C LYS A 691 18.89 7.36 39.49
N GLU A 692 19.96 6.60 39.69
CA GLU A 692 20.91 6.23 38.63
C GLU A 692 20.16 5.55 37.46
N LEU A 693 19.35 4.53 37.77
CA LEU A 693 18.56 3.79 36.77
C LEU A 693 17.56 4.68 36.02
N GLU A 694 16.92 5.64 36.69
CA GLU A 694 16.01 6.61 36.08
C GLU A 694 16.72 7.52 35.06
N HIS A 695 18.03 7.78 35.24
CA HIS A 695 18.82 8.62 34.34
C HIS A 695 19.40 7.85 33.14
N LEU A 696 19.64 6.53 33.26
CA LEU A 696 20.25 5.72 32.19
C LEU A 696 19.57 5.86 30.80
N PRO A 697 18.23 5.89 30.65
CA PRO A 697 17.59 6.04 29.34
C PRO A 697 17.88 7.38 28.63
N PHE A 698 18.35 8.38 29.38
CA PHE A 698 18.62 9.73 28.92
C PHE A 698 20.11 10.01 28.69
N LEU A 699 20.99 9.07 29.05
CA LEU A 699 22.40 9.15 28.71
C LEU A 699 22.53 8.97 27.20
N GLU A 700 22.64 10.09 26.48
CA GLU A 700 23.04 10.09 25.07
C GLU A 700 24.50 9.65 24.98
N GLU A 701 24.76 8.72 24.09
CA GLU A 701 26.12 8.33 23.75
C GLU A 701 26.83 9.60 23.24
N GLN A 702 27.88 10.05 23.93
CA GLN A 702 28.72 11.13 23.41
C GLN A 702 29.33 10.61 22.12
N THR A 703 28.73 10.97 20.99
CA THR A 703 29.32 10.73 19.68
C THR A 703 30.66 11.44 19.63
N VAL A 704 31.66 10.79 19.03
CA VAL A 704 32.97 11.40 18.83
C VAL A 704 32.74 12.72 18.10
N PRO A 705 33.11 13.88 18.68
CA PRO A 705 33.00 15.13 17.98
C PRO A 705 33.77 15.05 16.66
N SER A 706 33.14 15.42 15.54
CA SER A 706 33.72 15.21 14.21
C SER A 706 35.09 15.87 14.01
N PHE A 707 35.40 16.92 14.77
CA PHE A 707 36.69 17.60 14.78
C PHE A 707 37.81 16.82 15.50
N PHE A 708 37.49 15.71 16.18
CA PHE A 708 38.48 14.76 16.70
C PHE A 708 38.85 13.69 15.66
N LEU A 709 38.09 13.58 14.57
CA LEU A 709 38.32 12.59 13.52
C LEU A 709 39.26 13.15 12.44
N CYS A 710 40.18 12.32 11.99
CA CYS A 710 41.05 12.62 10.86
C CYS A 710 40.23 12.66 9.56
N PRO A 711 40.30 13.74 8.76
CA PRO A 711 39.53 13.82 7.50
C PRO A 711 39.87 12.72 6.49
N ILE A 712 41.09 12.19 6.50
CA ILE A 712 41.55 11.12 5.59
C ILE A 712 41.11 9.75 6.10
N LEU A 713 41.42 9.43 7.37
CA LEU A 713 41.21 8.10 7.94
C LEU A 713 39.80 7.89 8.51
N GLN A 714 39.09 8.97 8.85
CA GLN A 714 37.82 8.94 9.60
C GLN A 714 37.93 8.27 10.98
N GLU A 715 39.13 8.26 11.56
CA GLU A 715 39.45 7.73 12.89
C GLU A 715 39.89 8.85 13.86
N ILE A 716 39.82 8.62 15.18
CA ILE A 716 40.26 9.60 16.18
C ILE A 716 41.75 9.89 16.01
N MET A 717 42.12 11.16 15.95
CA MET A 717 43.52 11.56 15.81
C MET A 717 44.31 11.32 17.10
N HIS A 718 45.39 10.56 17.00
CA HIS A 718 46.38 10.34 18.05
C HIS A 718 47.53 11.34 17.99
N ASP A 719 47.99 11.68 16.78
CA ASP A 719 49.00 12.70 16.52
C ASP A 719 48.41 13.77 15.59
N PRO A 720 47.52 14.65 16.07
CA PRO A 720 46.91 15.67 15.23
C PRO A 720 47.95 16.70 14.74
N GLN A 721 48.05 16.86 13.42
CA GLN A 721 48.98 17.75 12.70
C GLN A 721 48.20 18.68 11.77
N VAL A 722 48.50 19.98 11.83
CA VAL A 722 47.91 21.02 10.99
C VAL A 722 48.70 21.15 9.68
N ALA A 723 48.01 21.04 8.54
CA ALA A 723 48.58 21.34 7.23
C ALA A 723 48.49 22.85 6.92
N ALA A 724 49.14 23.30 5.84
CA ALA A 724 49.24 24.72 5.49
C ALA A 724 47.90 25.42 5.17
N ASP A 725 46.86 24.63 4.93
CA ASP A 725 45.48 25.07 4.70
C ASP A 725 44.68 25.29 6.00
N GLY A 726 45.27 24.98 7.16
CA GLY A 726 44.64 25.11 8.47
C GLY A 726 43.81 23.91 8.91
N PHE A 727 43.71 22.84 8.09
CA PHE A 727 43.04 21.61 8.49
C PHE A 727 43.96 20.71 9.29
N THR A 728 43.40 19.98 10.25
CA THR A 728 44.14 19.04 11.10
C THR A 728 43.88 17.60 10.65
N TYR A 729 44.94 16.81 10.61
CA TYR A 729 44.95 15.42 10.16
C TYR A 729 45.73 14.55 11.13
N GLU A 730 45.57 13.23 11.03
CA GLU A 730 46.48 12.29 11.67
C GLU A 730 47.88 12.43 11.03
N GLY A 731 48.91 12.54 11.86
CA GLY A 731 50.25 12.89 11.42
C GLY A 731 50.87 11.85 10.48
N GLU A 732 50.57 10.57 10.67
CA GLU A 732 51.00 9.51 9.74
C GLU A 732 50.25 9.58 8.40
N ALA A 733 48.94 9.84 8.42
CA ALA A 733 48.14 9.95 7.21
C ALA A 733 48.53 11.16 6.35
N LEU A 734 48.80 12.31 6.99
CA LEU A 734 49.22 13.52 6.30
C LEU A 734 50.63 13.35 5.70
N ARG A 735 51.56 12.71 6.42
CA ARG A 735 52.90 12.41 5.88
C ARG A 735 52.82 11.46 4.68
N GLY A 736 52.06 10.37 4.79
CA GLY A 736 51.85 9.45 3.67
C GLY A 736 51.28 10.15 2.43
N TRP A 737 50.30 11.05 2.61
CA TRP A 737 49.75 11.84 1.51
C TRP A 737 50.79 12.71 0.81
N LEU A 738 51.64 13.39 1.58
CA LEU A 738 52.69 14.28 1.06
C LEU A 738 53.86 13.52 0.44
N ASP A 739 54.21 12.35 1.00
CA ASP A 739 55.26 11.47 0.51
C ASP A 739 54.91 10.84 -0.85
N ASP A 740 53.61 10.67 -1.14
CA ASP A 740 53.08 10.26 -2.46
C ASP A 740 53.12 11.40 -3.52
N ASN A 741 53.98 12.41 -3.34
CA ASN A 741 54.16 13.58 -4.22
C ASN A 741 52.94 14.50 -4.38
N HIS A 742 51.94 14.42 -3.50
CA HIS A 742 50.82 15.36 -3.52
C HIS A 742 51.24 16.70 -2.91
N GLN A 743 51.08 17.79 -3.69
CA GLN A 743 51.29 19.17 -3.20
C GLN A 743 49.97 19.87 -2.85
N THR A 744 48.88 19.13 -2.76
CA THR A 744 47.53 19.64 -2.51
C THR A 744 46.98 19.18 -1.18
N SER A 745 46.09 19.99 -0.62
CA SER A 745 45.32 19.70 0.58
C SER A 745 44.48 18.43 0.39
N PRO A 746 44.54 17.46 1.31
CA PRO A 746 43.67 16.29 1.28
C PRO A 746 42.17 16.64 1.42
N MET A 747 41.83 17.81 2.00
CA MET A 747 40.44 18.19 2.28
C MET A 747 39.85 19.10 1.20
N THR A 748 40.67 20.02 0.65
CA THR A 748 40.19 21.05 -0.29
C THR A 748 40.71 20.87 -1.71
N ASN A 749 41.68 19.97 -1.91
CA ASN A 749 42.40 19.76 -3.16
C ASN A 749 43.10 21.03 -3.71
N LEU A 750 43.30 22.04 -2.86
CA LEU A 750 44.04 23.26 -3.21
C LEU A 750 45.52 23.10 -2.91
N LYS A 751 46.38 23.80 -3.66
CA LYS A 751 47.85 23.73 -3.47
C LYS A 751 48.24 24.27 -2.09
N LEU A 752 49.01 23.51 -1.33
CA LEU A 752 49.53 23.92 -0.02
C LEU A 752 50.65 24.95 -0.19
N THR A 753 50.68 25.96 0.67
CA THR A 753 51.73 27.00 0.66
C THR A 753 53.08 26.50 1.16
N HIS A 754 53.07 25.48 2.02
CA HIS A 754 54.26 24.71 2.43
C HIS A 754 53.86 23.25 2.77
N LEU A 755 54.83 22.34 2.79
CA LEU A 755 54.59 20.91 3.07
C LEU A 755 54.93 20.50 4.51
N ASN A 756 55.36 21.43 5.35
CA ASN A 756 55.73 21.12 6.74
C ASN A 756 54.48 21.06 7.64
N PRO A 757 54.14 19.89 8.22
CA PRO A 757 53.05 19.79 9.18
C PRO A 757 53.42 20.46 10.52
N THR A 758 52.44 21.08 11.17
CA THR A 758 52.60 21.70 12.50
C THR A 758 51.79 20.94 13.56
N PRO A 759 52.39 20.48 14.68
CA PRO A 759 51.66 19.75 15.70
C PRO A 759 50.51 20.56 16.32
N ASN A 760 49.31 19.97 16.38
CA ASN A 760 48.15 20.57 17.05
C ASN A 760 48.05 20.07 18.51
N HIS A 761 48.89 20.59 19.39
CA HIS A 761 48.91 20.18 20.80
C HIS A 761 47.59 20.45 21.53
N SER A 762 46.89 21.54 21.19
CA SER A 762 45.59 21.89 21.79
C SER A 762 44.52 20.84 21.48
N LEU A 763 44.42 20.41 20.21
CA LEU A 763 43.48 19.37 19.82
C LEU A 763 43.86 18.01 20.44
N ARG A 764 45.16 17.70 20.51
CA ARG A 764 45.64 16.48 21.18
C ARG A 764 45.23 16.42 22.65
N LEU A 765 45.39 17.53 23.37
CA LEU A 765 44.98 17.64 24.77
C LEU A 765 43.45 17.53 24.92
N ALA A 766 42.68 18.14 24.02
CA ALA A 766 41.21 18.04 24.03
C ALA A 766 40.72 16.61 23.74
N ILE A 767 41.34 15.91 22.80
CA ILE A 767 41.06 14.49 22.50
C ILE A 767 41.42 13.63 23.72
N HIS A 768 42.57 13.85 24.34
CA HIS A 768 42.99 13.12 25.53
C HIS A 768 42.04 13.37 26.71
N ASP A 769 41.65 14.62 26.97
CA ASP A 769 40.69 14.98 28.01
C ASP A 769 39.34 14.31 27.77
N TRP A 770 38.84 14.35 26.54
CA TRP A 770 37.60 13.68 26.14
C TRP A 770 37.66 12.16 26.29
N LEU A 771 38.75 11.51 25.85
CA LEU A 771 38.98 10.07 26.03
C LEU A 771 39.09 9.70 27.52
N SER A 772 39.69 10.56 28.35
CA SER A 772 39.79 10.36 29.79
C SER A 772 38.44 10.50 30.48
N ASN A 773 37.59 11.45 30.07
CA ASN A 773 36.22 11.60 30.57
C ASN A 773 35.33 10.40 30.21
N LEU A 774 35.59 9.71 29.10
CA LEU A 774 34.95 8.43 28.76
C LEU A 774 35.41 7.26 29.64
N GLN A 775 36.62 7.32 30.20
CA GLN A 775 37.16 6.30 31.11
C GLN A 775 36.94 6.63 32.60
N ILE A 776 36.67 7.90 32.95
CA ILE A 776 36.56 8.43 34.32
C ILE A 776 35.14 8.93 34.62
N ASN A 777 34.09 8.15 34.31
CA ASN A 777 32.81 8.32 35.02
C ASN A 777 32.52 7.14 35.99
N PRO A 778 33.30 7.00 37.09
CA PRO A 778 32.94 6.18 38.24
C PRO A 778 32.11 6.97 39.29
N SER A 779 31.70 8.20 39.01
CA SER A 779 30.92 9.03 39.95
C SER A 779 29.79 9.78 39.25
N LEU A 780 28.76 9.02 38.85
CA LEU A 780 27.37 9.46 38.76
C LEU A 780 26.45 8.28 39.09
#